data_AF-A0A4Y8RJT6-F1
#
_entry.id   AF-A0A4Y8RJT6-F1
#
_cell.length_a   1.000
_cell.length_b   1.000
_cell.length_c   1.000
_cell.angle_alpha   90.00
_cell.angle_beta   90.00
_cell.angle_gamma   90.00
#
_symmetry.space_group_name_H-M   'P 1'
#
loop_
_entity.id
_entity.type
_entity.pdbx_description
1 polymer ?
#
loop_
_entity_poly.entity_id
_entity_poly.type
_entity_poly.pdbx_seq_one_letter_code
_entity_poly.pdbx_strand_id
1 'polypeptide(L)'
;MQTGTLFYVVGPSGVGKDTLMSEAMKALGPSGRYVQVRRVITRPAGIGEDHQPADAETFAAMVEDSRFLHHWQAHGLSYGLPIGILDDLAAGRNVIANGSRGAIPDLAGTVDRFVIVEITAPPEIVRQRLKARGRESAEEIEQRLARITEPLPASRDVVTIVNDTSLEDAVARLVAALDQRASRLSLVRLPIASGTRRTAYLREDNPLVDAAAFAGAGRIEVTHADGGVRADLDLVEPCDMLRADEIGLSREAFEALGLSDGSLVSIARTPSPDSRRILRRKIAGARLKADDYETLFGDIVDGRYPDGETAAFLLKAIQSLDDEEAIAVARARCRFGPRIDWGSPIVVDKHSLGGIPGSRITLIVVPIVAAAGLLMPKTSSRAITSASGTADVMEALCRIDLSFADVDRVVRQTGGCIAWNGRLNHSVLDDVVNAITRPLALDSNTWSVASILSKKWTAGSTHVVIDMPYGPNAKLKTRAEANELGRVFERVGAGLGMTVRAFATDGSNAIGHGIGPALELRDVMKVLDNAPDAPADLREKALFFASEILSFSPEHGSLAEARATAGAILASGRARQKLDEIAEAQGARSPVMPGTFTRTVRAPRDGTVERVDGWHVAGIARRAGAPHDKSAGVDLKVAPGDEVFAGDPLFVVHAGDVASLERAAAAATPDTGISLASGGSRPPQIRFDPREVPQARP
;
A
#
# COMPACT_ATOMS: atom_id res chain seq x y z
N MET A 1 -22.15 23.77 -24.62
CA MET A 1 -23.44 23.11 -24.92
C MET A 1 -23.14 21.64 -25.15
N GLN A 2 -23.95 20.76 -24.57
CA GLN A 2 -23.78 19.31 -24.59
C GLN A 2 -24.06 18.77 -25.99
N THR A 3 -23.10 18.08 -26.61
CA THR A 3 -23.32 17.36 -27.87
C THR A 3 -23.74 15.93 -27.59
N GLY A 4 -24.85 15.48 -28.17
CA GLY A 4 -25.32 14.10 -28.11
C GLY A 4 -24.36 13.13 -28.81
N THR A 5 -24.63 11.83 -28.67
CA THR A 5 -23.86 10.77 -29.32
C THR A 5 -24.59 10.23 -30.56
N LEU A 6 -23.90 10.10 -31.69
CA LEU A 6 -24.38 9.39 -32.87
C LEU A 6 -24.05 7.90 -32.75
N PHE A 7 -25.08 7.09 -32.52
CA PHE A 7 -25.04 5.63 -32.52
C PHE A 7 -25.36 5.10 -33.92
N TYR A 8 -24.32 4.66 -34.61
CA TYR A 8 -24.41 4.17 -35.99
C TYR A 8 -24.53 2.64 -36.02
N VAL A 9 -25.74 2.16 -36.28
CA VAL A 9 -26.09 0.74 -36.19
C VAL A 9 -25.79 0.04 -37.51
N VAL A 10 -24.86 -0.91 -37.49
CA VAL A 10 -24.45 -1.71 -38.65
C VAL A 10 -24.62 -3.20 -38.36
N GLY A 11 -24.64 -4.01 -39.42
CA GLY A 11 -24.70 -5.47 -39.29
C GLY A 11 -25.25 -6.14 -40.55
N PRO A 12 -25.01 -7.45 -40.73
CA PRO A 12 -25.46 -8.19 -41.90
C PRO A 12 -26.98 -8.18 -42.09
N SER A 13 -27.45 -8.44 -43.31
CA SER A 13 -28.90 -8.60 -43.55
C SER A 13 -29.43 -9.84 -42.82
N GLY A 14 -30.60 -9.74 -42.18
CA GLY A 14 -31.24 -10.86 -41.48
C GLY A 14 -30.89 -11.02 -39.99
N VAL A 15 -29.95 -10.24 -39.46
CA VAL A 15 -29.58 -10.26 -38.02
C VAL A 15 -30.61 -9.59 -37.09
N GLY A 16 -31.65 -8.97 -37.65
CA GLY A 16 -32.77 -8.38 -36.88
C GLY A 16 -32.57 -6.93 -36.43
N LYS A 17 -31.69 -6.15 -37.08
CA LYS A 17 -31.37 -4.76 -36.71
C LYS A 17 -32.59 -3.86 -36.50
N ASP A 18 -33.49 -3.83 -37.48
CA ASP A 18 -34.62 -2.89 -37.49
C ASP A 18 -35.60 -3.19 -36.35
N THR A 19 -35.87 -4.49 -36.11
CA THR A 19 -36.69 -4.96 -34.99
C THR A 19 -36.03 -4.61 -33.66
N LEU A 20 -34.72 -4.84 -33.53
CA LEU A 20 -33.98 -4.55 -32.31
C LEU A 20 -33.96 -3.06 -31.98
N MET A 21 -33.72 -2.21 -32.97
CA MET A 21 -33.76 -0.75 -32.83
C MET A 21 -35.16 -0.26 -32.43
N SER A 22 -36.22 -0.77 -33.09
CA SER A 22 -37.58 -0.36 -32.79
C SER A 22 -38.01 -0.72 -31.36
N GLU A 23 -37.69 -1.93 -30.89
CA GLU A 23 -38.00 -2.35 -29.52
C GLU A 23 -37.12 -1.64 -28.49
N ALA A 24 -35.84 -1.38 -28.80
CA ALA A 24 -34.97 -0.57 -27.95
C ALA A 24 -35.48 0.85 -27.79
N MET A 25 -35.97 1.49 -28.85
CA MET A 25 -36.60 2.82 -28.74
C MET A 25 -37.86 2.83 -27.86
N LYS A 26 -38.64 1.74 -27.85
CA LYS A 26 -39.77 1.60 -26.92
C LYS A 26 -39.28 1.46 -25.48
N ALA A 27 -38.24 0.67 -25.25
CA ALA A 27 -37.65 0.44 -23.93
C ALA A 27 -36.98 1.72 -23.35
N LEU A 28 -36.34 2.55 -24.19
CA LEU A 28 -35.74 3.84 -23.81
C LEU A 28 -36.77 4.91 -23.40
N GLY A 29 -38.06 4.70 -23.73
CA GLY A 29 -39.16 5.54 -23.32
C GLY A 29 -39.21 6.93 -24.00
N PRO A 30 -40.25 7.74 -23.72
CA PRO A 30 -40.51 9.02 -24.42
C PRO A 30 -39.71 10.20 -23.85
N SER A 31 -38.60 9.97 -23.17
CA SER A 31 -37.81 11.01 -22.46
C SER A 31 -37.23 12.10 -23.38
N GLY A 32 -37.26 11.90 -24.70
CA GLY A 32 -36.64 12.80 -25.68
C GLY A 32 -35.11 12.74 -25.71
N ARG A 33 -34.49 11.91 -24.84
CA ARG A 33 -33.02 11.73 -24.75
C ARG A 33 -32.45 10.99 -25.97
N TYR A 34 -33.23 10.09 -26.56
CA TYR A 34 -32.85 9.33 -27.75
C TYR A 34 -33.80 9.63 -28.90
N VAL A 35 -33.24 9.80 -30.10
CA VAL A 35 -33.99 10.01 -31.33
C VAL A 35 -33.53 8.99 -32.36
N GLN A 36 -34.48 8.22 -32.90
CA GLN A 36 -34.20 7.37 -34.05
C GLN A 36 -34.41 8.16 -35.32
N VAL A 37 -33.39 8.22 -36.17
CA VAL A 37 -33.45 8.97 -37.42
C VAL A 37 -33.91 8.08 -38.57
N ARG A 38 -34.89 8.59 -39.31
CA ARG A 38 -35.34 7.98 -40.57
C ARG A 38 -34.37 8.37 -41.68
N ARG A 39 -33.80 7.38 -42.34
CA ARG A 39 -32.99 7.60 -43.55
C ARG A 39 -33.88 8.07 -44.69
N VAL A 40 -33.33 8.87 -45.59
CA VAL A 40 -33.95 9.13 -46.90
C VAL A 40 -33.49 8.03 -47.84
N ILE A 41 -34.44 7.34 -48.48
CA ILE A 41 -34.13 6.24 -49.41
C ILE A 41 -34.94 6.42 -50.67
N THR A 42 -34.33 6.13 -51.84
CA THR A 42 -35.01 6.15 -53.14
C THR A 42 -35.95 4.95 -53.33
N ARG A 43 -36.86 4.72 -52.37
CA ARG A 43 -37.77 3.58 -52.30
C ARG A 43 -39.16 4.05 -51.84
N PRO A 44 -40.26 3.43 -52.33
CA PRO A 44 -41.61 3.76 -51.86
C PRO A 44 -41.83 3.49 -50.36
N ALA A 45 -42.68 4.31 -49.74
CA ALA A 45 -43.10 4.11 -48.35
C ALA A 45 -43.78 2.74 -48.14
N GLY A 46 -43.63 2.18 -46.94
CA GLY A 46 -44.30 0.92 -46.55
C GLY A 46 -43.58 -0.37 -46.95
N ILE A 47 -42.48 -0.28 -47.72
CA ILE A 47 -41.65 -1.44 -48.08
C ILE A 47 -40.33 -1.40 -47.30
N GLY A 48 -40.14 -2.33 -46.36
CA GLY A 48 -38.88 -2.51 -45.62
C GLY A 48 -38.88 -1.84 -44.24
N GLU A 49 -37.80 -1.09 -43.93
CA GLU A 49 -37.64 -0.35 -42.67
C GLU A 49 -38.45 0.96 -42.65
N ASP A 50 -38.63 1.57 -41.47
CA ASP A 50 -39.18 2.93 -41.34
C ASP A 50 -38.18 3.96 -41.90
N HIS A 51 -38.53 4.58 -43.02
CA HIS A 51 -37.67 5.50 -43.78
C HIS A 51 -38.49 6.64 -44.43
N GLN A 52 -37.81 7.72 -44.79
CA GLN A 52 -38.38 8.79 -45.59
C GLN A 52 -38.21 8.45 -47.09
N PRO A 53 -39.29 8.28 -47.86
CA PRO A 53 -39.21 8.00 -49.29
C PRO A 53 -38.78 9.26 -50.06
N ALA A 54 -37.96 9.07 -51.09
CA ALA A 54 -37.68 10.06 -52.12
C ALA A 54 -37.68 9.38 -53.50
N ASP A 55 -37.95 10.12 -54.57
CA ASP A 55 -37.60 9.67 -55.91
C ASP A 55 -36.16 10.07 -56.26
N ALA A 56 -35.67 9.63 -57.41
CA ALA A 56 -34.28 9.88 -57.82
C ALA A 56 -33.99 11.38 -58.04
N GLU A 57 -34.97 12.15 -58.54
CA GLU A 57 -34.85 13.58 -58.82
C GLU A 57 -34.79 14.38 -57.51
N THR A 58 -35.70 14.09 -56.57
CA THR A 58 -35.73 14.69 -55.24
C THR A 58 -34.46 14.36 -54.47
N PHE A 59 -33.97 13.12 -54.53
CA PHE A 59 -32.74 12.73 -53.85
C PHE A 59 -31.53 13.49 -54.41
N ALA A 60 -31.42 13.63 -55.73
CA ALA A 60 -30.35 14.39 -56.38
C ALA A 60 -30.37 15.86 -55.98
N ALA A 61 -31.55 16.49 -55.96
CA ALA A 61 -31.71 17.87 -55.49
C ALA A 61 -31.30 18.02 -54.01
N MET A 62 -31.64 17.08 -53.14
CA MET A 62 -31.22 17.09 -51.74
C MET A 62 -29.70 16.96 -51.55
N VAL A 63 -29.02 16.25 -52.45
CA VAL A 63 -27.55 16.18 -52.47
C VAL A 63 -26.95 17.52 -52.89
N GLU A 64 -27.45 18.14 -53.96
CA GLU A 64 -26.98 19.45 -54.43
C GLU A 64 -27.18 20.54 -53.36
N ASP A 65 -28.31 20.49 -52.65
CA ASP A 65 -28.65 21.42 -51.56
C ASP A 65 -27.92 21.09 -50.24
N SER A 66 -27.00 20.12 -50.21
CA SER A 66 -26.26 19.71 -49.00
C SER A 66 -27.18 19.34 -47.82
N ARG A 67 -28.31 18.69 -48.09
CA ARG A 67 -29.31 18.29 -47.07
C ARG A 67 -28.95 17.00 -46.32
N PHE A 68 -27.83 16.36 -46.66
CA PHE A 68 -27.38 15.13 -46.04
C PHE A 68 -26.09 15.34 -45.25
N LEU A 69 -26.03 14.75 -44.05
CA LEU A 69 -24.79 14.54 -43.32
C LEU A 69 -23.87 13.60 -44.09
N HIS A 70 -24.44 12.56 -44.68
CA HIS A 70 -23.76 11.62 -45.57
C HIS A 70 -24.77 10.91 -46.47
N HIS A 71 -24.36 10.57 -47.70
CA HIS A 71 -25.17 9.80 -48.63
C HIS A 71 -24.32 8.77 -49.38
N TRP A 72 -24.93 7.63 -49.72
CA TRP A 72 -24.27 6.54 -50.45
C TRP A 72 -25.27 5.81 -51.36
N GLN A 73 -24.75 5.00 -52.28
CA GLN A 73 -25.56 4.12 -53.12
C GLN A 73 -25.27 2.64 -52.78
N ALA A 74 -26.32 1.83 -52.67
CA ALA A 74 -26.21 0.40 -52.45
C ALA A 74 -27.42 -0.33 -53.05
N HIS A 75 -27.21 -1.51 -53.63
CA HIS A 75 -28.30 -2.36 -54.13
C HIS A 75 -29.28 -1.67 -55.09
N GLY A 76 -28.79 -0.71 -55.91
CA GLY A 76 -29.61 0.05 -56.86
C GLY A 76 -30.49 1.14 -56.24
N LEU A 77 -30.31 1.45 -54.95
CA LEU A 77 -31.00 2.52 -54.23
C LEU A 77 -29.98 3.54 -53.70
N SER A 78 -30.41 4.79 -53.57
CA SER A 78 -29.64 5.84 -52.89
C SER A 78 -30.16 6.02 -51.47
N TYR A 79 -29.24 6.21 -50.52
CA TYR A 79 -29.49 6.33 -49.10
C TYR A 79 -28.84 7.62 -48.58
N GLY A 80 -29.56 8.36 -47.76
CA GLY A 80 -29.08 9.60 -47.16
C GLY A 80 -29.41 9.67 -45.67
N LEU A 81 -28.43 10.12 -44.88
CA LEU A 81 -28.62 10.53 -43.49
C LEU A 81 -28.89 12.05 -43.48
N PRO A 82 -30.07 12.51 -43.04
CA PRO A 82 -30.39 13.93 -43.03
C PRO A 82 -29.38 14.77 -42.23
N ILE A 83 -29.08 15.98 -42.69
CA ILE A 83 -28.18 16.91 -41.99
C ILE A 83 -28.74 17.36 -40.62
N GLY A 84 -30.06 17.31 -40.45
CA GLY A 84 -30.74 17.64 -39.18
C GLY A 84 -30.32 16.77 -37.98
N ILE A 85 -29.60 15.67 -38.21
CA ILE A 85 -28.89 14.93 -37.16
C ILE A 85 -28.01 15.88 -36.32
N LEU A 86 -27.35 16.84 -36.95
CA LEU A 86 -26.49 17.80 -36.24
C LEU A 86 -27.28 18.68 -35.27
N ASP A 87 -28.53 19.01 -35.58
CA ASP A 87 -29.40 19.78 -34.68
C ASP A 87 -29.81 18.96 -33.46
N ASP A 88 -30.15 17.68 -33.66
CA ASP A 88 -30.43 16.74 -32.57
C ASP A 88 -29.22 16.58 -31.65
N LEU A 89 -28.03 16.38 -32.24
CA LEU A 89 -26.78 16.25 -31.49
C LEU A 89 -26.44 17.56 -30.76
N ALA A 90 -26.57 18.73 -31.39
CA ALA A 90 -26.33 20.02 -30.76
C ALA A 90 -27.32 20.33 -29.62
N ALA A 91 -28.52 19.78 -29.68
CA ALA A 91 -29.52 19.82 -28.61
C ALA A 91 -29.25 18.79 -27.49
N GLY A 92 -28.14 18.04 -27.55
CA GLY A 92 -27.77 17.04 -26.55
C GLY A 92 -28.50 15.70 -26.68
N ARG A 93 -29.29 15.48 -27.74
CA ARG A 93 -30.02 14.23 -27.97
C ARG A 93 -29.11 13.17 -28.59
N ASN A 94 -29.21 11.94 -28.09
CA ASN A 94 -28.49 10.81 -28.67
C ASN A 94 -29.23 10.31 -29.91
N VAL A 95 -28.54 10.27 -31.04
CA VAL A 95 -29.12 9.90 -32.33
C VAL A 95 -28.81 8.45 -32.64
N ILE A 96 -29.82 7.64 -32.92
CA ILE A 96 -29.65 6.27 -33.39
C ILE A 96 -29.97 6.21 -34.88
N ALA A 97 -28.97 5.88 -35.69
CA ALA A 97 -29.07 5.84 -37.14
C ALA A 97 -28.72 4.46 -37.68
N ASN A 98 -29.57 3.92 -38.57
CA ASN A 98 -29.28 2.68 -39.28
C ASN A 98 -28.26 2.95 -40.39
N GLY A 99 -27.26 2.09 -40.53
CA GLY A 99 -26.08 2.35 -41.33
C GLY A 99 -25.62 1.22 -42.24
N SER A 100 -24.62 1.54 -43.07
CA SER A 100 -23.81 0.61 -43.87
C SER A 100 -22.35 0.74 -43.46
N ARG A 101 -21.59 -0.36 -43.47
CA ARG A 101 -20.17 -0.35 -43.07
C ARG A 101 -19.32 0.56 -43.97
N GLY A 102 -19.60 0.59 -45.27
CA GLY A 102 -18.88 1.44 -46.22
C GLY A 102 -19.00 2.94 -45.99
N ALA A 103 -20.02 3.40 -45.26
CA ALA A 103 -20.23 4.81 -44.93
C ALA A 103 -19.53 5.25 -43.63
N ILE A 104 -18.95 4.32 -42.87
CA ILE A 104 -18.31 4.61 -41.59
C ILE A 104 -17.10 5.56 -41.73
N PRO A 105 -16.16 5.37 -42.70
CA PRO A 105 -14.99 6.24 -42.82
C PRO A 105 -15.36 7.71 -43.08
N ASP A 106 -16.42 7.95 -43.84
CA ASP A 106 -16.86 9.30 -44.20
C ASP A 106 -17.64 9.98 -43.06
N LEU A 107 -18.26 9.20 -42.17
CA LEU A 107 -18.92 9.72 -40.97
C LEU A 107 -17.92 9.97 -39.83
N ALA A 108 -16.83 9.21 -39.78
CA ALA A 108 -15.79 9.37 -38.77
C ALA A 108 -15.13 10.76 -38.89
N GLY A 109 -15.30 11.61 -37.88
CA GLY A 109 -14.76 12.98 -37.86
C GLY A 109 -15.72 14.07 -38.31
N THR A 110 -16.96 13.73 -38.68
CA THR A 110 -18.03 14.72 -38.95
C THR A 110 -18.85 15.09 -37.71
N VAL A 111 -18.78 14.25 -36.68
CA VAL A 111 -19.45 14.47 -35.38
C VAL A 111 -18.48 14.14 -34.24
N ASP A 112 -18.61 14.87 -33.13
CA ASP A 112 -17.68 14.77 -32.00
C ASP A 112 -17.77 13.42 -31.27
N ARG A 113 -18.98 12.87 -31.12
CA ARG A 113 -19.25 11.61 -30.42
C ARG A 113 -19.90 10.59 -31.35
N PHE A 114 -19.10 9.67 -31.85
CA PHE A 114 -19.53 8.65 -32.82
C PHE A 114 -19.27 7.23 -32.29
N VAL A 115 -20.33 6.41 -32.19
CA VAL A 115 -20.24 5.03 -31.71
C VAL A 115 -20.81 4.09 -32.75
N ILE A 116 -20.03 3.09 -33.15
CA ILE A 116 -20.48 2.07 -34.09
C ILE A 116 -21.11 0.93 -33.29
N VAL A 117 -22.37 0.64 -33.54
CA VAL A 117 -23.10 -0.48 -32.93
C VAL A 117 -23.22 -1.60 -33.94
N GLU A 118 -22.43 -2.65 -33.79
CA GLU A 118 -22.47 -3.80 -34.68
C GLU A 118 -23.43 -4.87 -34.14
N ILE A 119 -24.51 -5.15 -34.87
CA ILE A 119 -25.42 -6.24 -34.54
C ILE A 119 -25.01 -7.49 -35.32
N THR A 120 -24.75 -8.58 -34.60
CA THR A 120 -24.38 -9.89 -35.16
C THR A 120 -25.34 -10.97 -34.68
N ALA A 121 -25.38 -12.11 -35.37
CA ALA A 121 -26.09 -13.30 -34.93
C ALA A 121 -25.43 -14.55 -35.54
N PRO A 122 -25.48 -15.71 -34.87
CA PRO A 122 -25.02 -16.97 -35.42
C PRO A 122 -25.67 -17.27 -36.80
N PRO A 123 -24.93 -17.82 -37.78
CA PRO A 123 -25.45 -18.08 -39.13
C PRO A 123 -26.73 -18.92 -39.16
N GLU A 124 -26.87 -19.88 -38.24
CA GLU A 124 -28.06 -20.73 -38.14
C GLU A 124 -29.32 -19.92 -37.73
N ILE A 125 -29.18 -18.96 -36.82
CA ILE A 125 -30.28 -18.08 -36.40
C ILE A 125 -30.66 -17.14 -37.55
N VAL A 126 -29.67 -16.61 -38.28
CA VAL A 126 -29.92 -15.77 -39.46
C VAL A 126 -30.65 -16.57 -40.53
N ARG A 127 -30.23 -17.82 -40.79
CA ARG A 127 -30.89 -18.75 -41.73
C ARG A 127 -32.35 -18.97 -41.37
N GLN A 128 -32.66 -19.24 -40.10
CA GLN A 128 -34.04 -19.43 -39.64
C GLN A 128 -34.88 -18.16 -39.81
N ARG A 129 -34.34 -16.99 -39.48
CA ARG A 129 -35.01 -15.69 -39.64
C ARG A 129 -35.26 -15.33 -41.12
N LEU A 130 -34.32 -15.62 -42.00
CA LEU A 130 -34.47 -15.41 -43.45
C LEU A 130 -35.51 -16.38 -44.04
N LYS A 131 -35.49 -17.66 -43.66
CA LYS A 131 -36.52 -18.63 -44.05
C LYS A 131 -37.92 -18.20 -43.59
N ALA A 132 -38.06 -17.72 -42.35
CA ALA A 132 -39.33 -17.27 -41.80
C ALA A 132 -39.90 -16.01 -42.50
N ARG A 133 -39.04 -15.19 -43.13
CA ARG A 133 -39.50 -14.03 -43.93
C ARG A 133 -40.12 -14.42 -45.27
N GLY A 134 -39.79 -15.59 -45.81
CA GLY A 134 -40.40 -16.16 -47.02
C GLY A 134 -40.15 -15.36 -48.31
N ARG A 135 -39.12 -14.50 -48.34
CA ARG A 135 -38.81 -13.62 -49.49
C ARG A 135 -37.66 -14.12 -50.36
N GLU A 136 -37.00 -15.21 -49.97
CA GLU A 136 -35.77 -15.73 -50.59
C GLU A 136 -35.83 -17.25 -50.73
N SER A 137 -35.25 -17.79 -51.80
CA SER A 137 -35.01 -19.22 -52.00
C SER A 137 -33.88 -19.75 -51.10
N ALA A 138 -33.81 -21.07 -50.91
CA ALA A 138 -32.78 -21.69 -50.08
C ALA A 138 -31.35 -21.41 -50.58
N GLU A 139 -31.14 -21.34 -51.90
CA GLU A 139 -29.85 -20.99 -52.51
C GLU A 139 -29.47 -19.52 -52.29
N GLU A 140 -30.43 -18.60 -52.38
CA GLU A 140 -30.20 -17.16 -52.10
C GLU A 140 -29.86 -16.89 -50.63
N ILE A 141 -30.42 -17.68 -49.70
CA ILE A 141 -30.11 -17.59 -48.27
C ILE A 141 -28.66 -18.02 -48.00
N GLU A 142 -28.21 -19.15 -48.57
CA GLU A 142 -26.82 -19.63 -48.40
C GLU A 142 -25.80 -18.68 -49.05
N GLN A 143 -26.09 -18.14 -50.24
CA GLN A 143 -25.23 -17.14 -50.87
C GLN A 143 -25.10 -15.86 -50.03
N ARG A 144 -26.17 -15.46 -49.33
CA ARG A 144 -26.14 -14.31 -48.41
C ARG A 144 -25.33 -14.60 -47.13
N LEU A 145 -25.40 -15.82 -46.60
CA LEU A 145 -24.62 -16.23 -45.43
C LEU A 145 -23.12 -16.38 -45.75
N ALA A 146 -22.79 -16.81 -46.98
CA ALA A 146 -21.41 -16.95 -47.46
C ALA A 146 -20.76 -15.62 -47.88
N ARG A 147 -21.51 -14.51 -47.90
CA ARG A 147 -20.99 -13.20 -48.32
C ARG A 147 -20.00 -12.67 -47.27
N ILE A 148 -18.75 -12.49 -47.70
CA ILE A 148 -17.72 -11.82 -46.91
C ILE A 148 -18.20 -10.40 -46.60
N THR A 149 -18.31 -10.07 -45.31
CA THR A 149 -18.69 -8.73 -44.86
C THR A 149 -17.43 -7.91 -44.70
N GLU A 150 -17.43 -6.67 -45.20
CA GLU A 150 -16.29 -5.75 -45.03
C GLU A 150 -15.92 -5.60 -43.55
N PRO A 151 -14.62 -5.68 -43.19
CA PRO A 151 -14.20 -5.50 -41.81
C PRO A 151 -14.58 -4.09 -41.34
N LEU A 152 -14.98 -3.98 -40.07
CA LEU A 152 -15.14 -2.67 -39.45
C LEU A 152 -13.76 -2.00 -39.36
N PRO A 153 -13.69 -0.66 -39.49
CA PRO A 153 -12.45 0.05 -39.27
C PRO A 153 -11.94 -0.24 -37.85
N ALA A 154 -10.63 -0.20 -37.65
CA ALA A 154 -9.97 -0.35 -36.35
C ALA A 154 -10.20 0.89 -35.44
N SER A 155 -11.44 1.37 -35.38
CA SER A 155 -11.89 2.44 -34.50
C SER A 155 -12.00 1.91 -33.07
N ARG A 156 -11.71 2.77 -32.09
CA ARG A 156 -11.74 2.41 -30.66
C ARG A 156 -13.16 2.32 -30.09
N ASP A 157 -14.18 2.85 -30.79
CA ASP A 157 -15.56 2.93 -30.30
C ASP A 157 -16.56 2.09 -31.11
N VAL A 158 -16.25 0.79 -31.21
CA VAL A 158 -17.17 -0.24 -31.71
C VAL A 158 -17.77 -1.02 -30.53
N VAL A 159 -19.07 -1.26 -30.54
CA VAL A 159 -19.74 -2.19 -29.63
C VAL A 159 -20.49 -3.25 -30.42
N THR A 160 -20.20 -4.52 -30.14
CA THR A 160 -20.85 -5.64 -30.81
C THR A 160 -21.97 -6.20 -29.94
N ILE A 161 -23.19 -6.23 -30.47
CA ILE A 161 -24.38 -6.82 -29.85
C ILE A 161 -24.71 -8.12 -30.57
N VAL A 162 -24.57 -9.24 -29.86
CA VAL A 162 -24.95 -10.56 -30.38
C VAL A 162 -26.45 -10.78 -30.12
N ASN A 163 -27.22 -10.93 -31.18
CA ASN A 163 -28.65 -11.21 -31.19
C ASN A 163 -28.90 -12.72 -31.37
N ASP A 164 -28.47 -13.49 -30.38
CA ASP A 164 -28.49 -14.96 -30.33
C ASP A 164 -29.52 -15.55 -29.36
N THR A 165 -30.07 -14.74 -28.46
CA THR A 165 -31.04 -15.13 -27.44
C THR A 165 -32.45 -14.58 -27.74
N SER A 166 -33.28 -14.41 -26.71
CA SER A 166 -34.59 -13.77 -26.86
C SER A 166 -34.45 -12.32 -27.33
N LEU A 167 -35.51 -11.80 -27.97
CA LEU A 167 -35.55 -10.39 -28.39
C LEU A 167 -35.42 -9.45 -27.18
N GLU A 168 -36.02 -9.80 -26.05
CA GLU A 168 -35.94 -9.02 -24.80
C GLU A 168 -34.51 -8.90 -24.28
N ASP A 169 -33.76 -10.00 -24.23
CA ASP A 169 -32.35 -10.00 -23.82
C ASP A 169 -31.48 -9.16 -24.76
N ALA A 170 -31.70 -9.30 -26.08
CA ALA A 170 -30.95 -8.55 -27.07
C ALA A 170 -31.25 -7.03 -26.97
N VAL A 171 -32.51 -6.66 -26.70
CA VAL A 171 -32.92 -5.27 -26.47
C VAL A 171 -32.26 -4.74 -25.20
N ALA A 172 -32.26 -5.50 -24.10
CA ALA A 172 -31.61 -5.10 -22.86
C ALA A 172 -30.11 -4.88 -23.05
N ARG A 173 -29.41 -5.76 -23.78
CA ARG A 173 -27.99 -5.59 -24.14
C ARG A 173 -27.75 -4.33 -24.96
N LEU A 174 -28.60 -4.06 -25.96
CA LEU A 174 -28.48 -2.86 -26.79
C LEU A 174 -28.71 -1.59 -25.97
N VAL A 175 -29.79 -1.52 -25.19
CA VAL A 175 -30.11 -0.36 -24.34
C VAL A 175 -28.98 -0.09 -23.35
N ALA A 176 -28.49 -1.12 -22.65
CA ALA A 176 -27.37 -0.98 -21.72
C ALA A 176 -26.10 -0.46 -22.41
N ALA A 177 -25.80 -0.94 -23.62
CA ALA A 177 -24.66 -0.46 -24.39
C ALA A 177 -24.81 1.01 -24.82
N LEU A 178 -26.01 1.43 -25.24
CA LEU A 178 -26.31 2.82 -25.59
C LEU A 178 -26.14 3.74 -24.38
N ASP A 179 -26.76 3.40 -23.25
CA ASP A 179 -26.67 4.20 -22.02
C ASP A 179 -25.24 4.29 -21.48
N GLN A 180 -24.47 3.19 -21.49
CA GLN A 180 -23.08 3.19 -21.04
C GLN A 180 -22.20 4.12 -21.88
N ARG A 181 -22.43 4.19 -23.20
CA ARG A 181 -21.66 5.03 -24.13
C ARG A 181 -22.13 6.49 -24.10
N ALA A 182 -23.43 6.71 -23.95
CA ALA A 182 -24.02 8.04 -23.84
C ALA A 182 -23.59 8.75 -22.55
N SER A 183 -23.31 8.00 -21.47
CA SER A 183 -22.88 8.53 -20.16
C SER A 183 -21.37 8.70 -20.00
N ARG A 184 -20.57 8.46 -21.05
CA ARG A 184 -19.12 8.68 -20.99
C ARG A 184 -18.77 10.15 -20.86
N LEU A 185 -17.87 10.45 -19.93
CA LEU A 185 -17.39 11.78 -19.59
C LEU A 185 -16.05 12.04 -20.30
N SER A 186 -15.80 13.30 -20.65
CA SER A 186 -14.50 13.74 -21.13
C SER A 186 -13.54 13.93 -19.95
N LEU A 187 -12.36 13.32 -20.00
CA LEU A 187 -11.38 13.38 -18.93
C LEU A 187 -10.61 14.71 -18.95
N VAL A 188 -10.47 15.36 -17.80
CA VAL A 188 -9.61 16.54 -17.64
C VAL A 188 -8.69 16.40 -16.43
N ARG A 189 -7.42 16.73 -16.61
CA ARG A 189 -6.44 16.85 -15.54
C ARG A 189 -6.62 18.19 -14.83
N LEU A 190 -7.05 18.16 -13.58
CA LEU A 190 -7.08 19.35 -12.75
C LEU A 190 -5.70 19.61 -12.14
N PRO A 191 -5.29 20.89 -11.97
CA PRO A 191 -4.01 21.25 -11.35
C PRO A 191 -4.06 21.11 -9.82
N ILE A 192 -4.58 19.98 -9.33
CA ILE A 192 -4.78 19.66 -7.92
C ILE A 192 -3.90 18.46 -7.56
N ALA A 193 -3.06 18.60 -6.54
CA ALA A 193 -2.28 17.52 -5.95
C ALA A 193 -2.91 17.11 -4.62
N SER A 194 -3.40 15.88 -4.53
CA SER A 194 -4.10 15.35 -3.34
C SER A 194 -3.20 14.46 -2.47
N GLY A 195 -1.87 14.51 -2.69
CA GLY A 195 -0.89 13.74 -1.94
C GLY A 195 -0.95 12.26 -2.31
N THR A 196 -1.41 11.40 -1.41
CA THR A 196 -1.57 9.96 -1.68
C THR A 196 -3.00 9.59 -2.12
N ARG A 197 -3.96 10.51 -2.00
CA ARG A 197 -5.34 10.26 -2.43
C ARG A 197 -5.49 10.45 -3.92
N ARG A 198 -6.33 9.63 -4.53
CA ARG A 198 -6.78 9.78 -5.91
C ARG A 198 -8.19 10.32 -5.85
N THR A 199 -8.40 11.52 -6.36
CA THR A 199 -9.71 12.20 -6.28
C THR A 199 -10.22 12.49 -7.68
N ALA A 200 -11.49 12.21 -7.89
CA ALA A 200 -12.27 12.59 -9.05
C ALA A 200 -13.26 13.69 -8.65
N TYR A 201 -13.50 14.60 -9.59
CA TYR A 201 -14.35 15.76 -9.43
C TYR A 201 -15.42 15.71 -10.51
N LEU A 202 -16.67 15.64 -10.08
CA LEU A 202 -17.83 15.61 -10.97
C LEU A 202 -18.73 16.79 -10.65
N ARG A 203 -19.21 17.48 -11.67
CA ARG A 203 -20.18 18.54 -11.47
C ARG A 203 -21.51 18.00 -10.94
N GLU A 204 -22.11 18.70 -10.00
CA GLU A 204 -23.41 18.31 -9.44
C GLU A 204 -24.55 18.40 -10.48
N ASP A 205 -24.41 19.29 -11.46
CA ASP A 205 -25.34 19.49 -12.58
C ASP A 205 -24.92 18.72 -13.84
N ASN A 206 -24.12 17.64 -13.69
CA ASN A 206 -23.66 16.85 -14.84
C ASN A 206 -24.86 16.24 -15.61
N PRO A 207 -25.00 16.50 -16.92
CA PRO A 207 -26.17 16.07 -17.69
C PRO A 207 -26.01 14.66 -18.28
N LEU A 208 -24.82 14.06 -18.20
CA LEU A 208 -24.52 12.72 -18.72
C LEU A 208 -24.65 11.64 -17.65
N VAL A 209 -24.34 12.01 -16.40
CA VAL A 209 -24.35 11.12 -15.25
C VAL A 209 -25.12 11.79 -14.10
N ASP A 210 -26.06 11.06 -13.51
CA ASP A 210 -26.76 11.50 -12.30
C ASP A 210 -25.79 11.59 -11.12
N ALA A 211 -25.23 12.77 -10.87
CA ALA A 211 -24.27 13.00 -9.78
C ALA A 211 -24.86 12.68 -8.39
N ALA A 212 -26.17 12.87 -8.19
CA ALA A 212 -26.85 12.53 -6.94
C ALA A 212 -26.88 11.01 -6.73
N ALA A 213 -26.98 10.22 -7.80
CA ALA A 213 -26.80 8.77 -7.75
C ALA A 213 -25.36 8.36 -7.39
N PHE A 214 -24.39 9.26 -7.27
CA PHE A 214 -23.05 8.99 -6.72
C PHE A 214 -22.78 9.71 -5.39
N ALA A 215 -23.69 10.58 -4.95
CA ALA A 215 -23.60 11.23 -3.64
C ALA A 215 -23.51 10.16 -2.53
N GLY A 216 -22.53 10.33 -1.65
CA GLY A 216 -22.24 9.41 -0.55
C GLY A 216 -21.67 8.05 -0.95
N ALA A 217 -21.33 7.81 -2.23
CA ALA A 217 -20.70 6.56 -2.67
C ALA A 217 -19.32 6.32 -2.03
N GLY A 218 -18.67 7.37 -1.51
CA GLY A 218 -17.32 7.34 -0.96
C GLY A 218 -16.25 7.21 -2.04
N ARG A 219 -16.35 6.18 -2.89
CA ARG A 219 -15.43 5.90 -4.00
C ARG A 219 -16.14 5.47 -5.28
N ILE A 220 -15.57 5.86 -6.41
CA ILE A 220 -15.95 5.42 -7.75
C ILE A 220 -14.80 4.72 -8.45
N GLU A 221 -15.13 3.97 -9.48
CA GLU A 221 -14.19 3.46 -10.46
C GLU A 221 -14.35 4.28 -11.74
N VAL A 222 -13.24 4.86 -12.21
CA VAL A 222 -13.15 5.59 -13.48
C VAL A 222 -12.50 4.64 -14.47
N THR A 223 -13.25 4.20 -15.47
CA THR A 223 -12.84 3.12 -16.40
C THR A 223 -12.77 3.58 -17.85
N HIS A 224 -11.91 2.92 -18.60
CA HIS A 224 -11.85 2.94 -20.06
C HIS A 224 -11.83 1.49 -20.57
N ALA A 225 -11.68 1.27 -21.88
CA ALA A 225 -11.79 -0.06 -22.48
C ALA A 225 -10.82 -1.10 -21.89
N ASP A 226 -9.60 -0.67 -21.54
CA ASP A 226 -8.50 -1.57 -21.17
C ASP A 226 -8.12 -1.51 -19.68
N GLY A 227 -8.84 -0.72 -18.87
CA GLY A 227 -8.55 -0.61 -17.44
C GLY A 227 -9.29 0.52 -16.73
N GLY A 228 -8.83 0.87 -15.53
CA GLY A 228 -9.43 1.93 -14.74
C GLY A 228 -8.68 2.26 -13.47
N VAL A 229 -9.13 3.29 -12.79
CA VAL A 229 -8.60 3.74 -11.51
C VAL A 229 -9.74 3.95 -10.51
N ARG A 230 -9.51 3.57 -9.25
CA ARG A 230 -10.40 3.93 -8.14
C ARG A 230 -10.04 5.30 -7.60
N ALA A 231 -11.04 6.13 -7.37
CA ALA A 231 -10.88 7.47 -6.82
C ALA A 231 -12.01 7.79 -5.83
N ASP A 232 -11.70 8.61 -4.83
CA ASP A 232 -12.72 9.31 -4.05
C ASP A 232 -13.45 10.28 -4.99
N LEU A 233 -14.76 10.47 -4.83
CA LEU A 233 -15.55 11.39 -5.65
C LEU A 233 -15.99 12.59 -4.83
N ASP A 234 -15.56 13.77 -5.26
CA ASP A 234 -16.07 15.05 -4.77
C ASP A 234 -16.99 15.68 -5.83
N LEU A 235 -18.11 16.25 -5.37
CA LEU A 235 -19.01 17.00 -6.24
C LEU A 235 -18.59 18.47 -6.27
N VAL A 236 -18.66 19.08 -7.46
CA VAL A 236 -18.30 20.47 -7.68
C VAL A 236 -19.52 21.24 -8.18
N GLU A 237 -19.75 22.41 -7.61
CA GLU A 237 -20.76 23.35 -8.10
C GLU A 237 -20.45 23.79 -9.54
N PRO A 238 -21.43 24.30 -10.31
CA PRO A 238 -21.20 24.85 -11.63
C PRO A 238 -20.07 25.90 -11.63
N CYS A 239 -19.02 25.65 -12.40
CA CYS A 239 -17.83 26.50 -12.46
C CYS A 239 -17.14 26.44 -13.83
N ASP A 240 -16.17 27.32 -14.04
CA ASP A 240 -15.37 27.39 -15.28
C ASP A 240 -14.21 26.40 -15.30
N MET A 241 -13.84 25.82 -14.15
CA MET A 241 -12.71 24.88 -14.03
C MET A 241 -13.02 23.50 -14.61
N LEU A 242 -14.30 23.14 -14.71
CA LEU A 242 -14.75 21.84 -15.16
C LEU A 242 -16.04 22.02 -15.97
N ARG A 243 -16.09 21.52 -17.20
CA ARG A 243 -17.31 21.59 -18.02
C ARG A 243 -18.33 20.54 -17.55
N ALA A 244 -19.58 20.77 -17.91
CA ALA A 244 -20.70 19.94 -17.46
C ALA A 244 -20.58 18.47 -17.90
N ASP A 245 -19.92 18.20 -19.03
CA ASP A 245 -19.71 16.86 -19.62
C ASP A 245 -18.34 16.25 -19.27
N GLU A 246 -17.58 16.90 -18.39
CA GLU A 246 -16.23 16.48 -18.00
C GLU A 246 -16.19 15.82 -16.63
N ILE A 247 -15.16 15.02 -16.41
CA ILE A 247 -14.71 14.59 -15.09
C ILE A 247 -13.28 15.04 -14.87
N GLY A 248 -13.08 15.78 -13.78
CA GLY A 248 -11.77 16.25 -13.38
C GLY A 248 -11.07 15.20 -12.53
N LEU A 249 -9.79 14.93 -12.77
CA LEU A 249 -8.98 14.10 -11.88
C LEU A 249 -7.87 14.91 -11.24
N SER A 250 -7.55 14.60 -9.98
CA SER A 250 -6.31 15.06 -9.34
C SER A 250 -5.10 14.49 -10.09
N ARG A 251 -3.93 15.11 -9.93
CA ARG A 251 -2.69 14.70 -10.59
C ARG A 251 -2.43 13.20 -10.43
N GLU A 252 -2.55 12.70 -9.20
CA GLU A 252 -2.23 11.31 -8.88
C GLU A 252 -3.25 10.31 -9.45
N ALA A 253 -4.53 10.71 -9.55
CA ALA A 253 -5.56 9.88 -10.19
C ALA A 253 -5.38 9.84 -11.71
N PHE A 254 -5.07 10.99 -12.31
CA PHE A 254 -4.86 11.13 -13.75
C PHE A 254 -3.62 10.35 -14.23
N GLU A 255 -2.49 10.49 -13.51
CA GLU A 255 -1.25 9.74 -13.79
C GLU A 255 -1.45 8.22 -13.65
N ALA A 256 -2.22 7.78 -12.65
CA ALA A 256 -2.53 6.37 -12.45
C ALA A 256 -3.47 5.79 -13.53
N LEU A 257 -4.36 6.61 -14.09
CA LEU A 257 -5.25 6.20 -15.17
C LEU A 257 -4.50 6.07 -16.51
N GLY A 258 -3.44 6.85 -16.72
CA GLY A 258 -2.53 6.71 -17.87
C GLY A 258 -3.12 7.18 -19.21
N LEU A 259 -4.13 8.04 -19.19
CA LEU A 259 -4.79 8.60 -20.39
C LEU A 259 -4.40 10.07 -20.63
N SER A 260 -4.75 10.59 -21.80
CA SER A 260 -4.61 12.02 -22.14
C SER A 260 -5.89 12.79 -21.87
N ASP A 261 -5.79 14.12 -21.73
CA ASP A 261 -6.95 15.00 -21.66
C ASP A 261 -7.88 14.79 -22.88
N GLY A 262 -9.19 14.91 -22.65
CA GLY A 262 -10.23 14.66 -23.64
C GLY A 262 -10.58 13.18 -23.85
N SER A 263 -9.85 12.24 -23.23
CA SER A 263 -10.18 10.81 -23.34
C SER A 263 -11.56 10.52 -22.74
N LEU A 264 -12.34 9.68 -23.41
CA LEU A 264 -13.66 9.28 -22.91
C LEU A 264 -13.55 8.19 -21.85
N VAL A 265 -14.14 8.44 -20.69
CA VAL A 265 -14.15 7.51 -19.56
C VAL A 265 -15.58 7.28 -19.07
N SER A 266 -15.83 6.13 -18.46
CA SER A 266 -17.06 5.83 -17.75
C SER A 266 -16.80 5.84 -16.25
N ILE A 267 -17.84 6.13 -15.45
CA ILE A 267 -17.76 6.01 -14.00
C ILE A 267 -18.81 5.05 -13.47
N ALA A 268 -18.43 4.29 -12.46
CA ALA A 268 -19.33 3.40 -11.73
C ALA A 268 -19.06 3.48 -10.24
N ARG A 269 -20.08 3.20 -9.42
CA ARG A 269 -19.85 3.00 -7.99
C ARG A 269 -18.98 1.77 -7.82
N THR A 270 -17.99 1.84 -6.94
CA THR A 270 -17.22 0.64 -6.61
C THR A 270 -18.18 -0.36 -5.95
N PRO A 271 -18.36 -1.58 -6.49
CA PRO A 271 -19.22 -2.57 -5.86
C PRO A 271 -18.67 -2.87 -4.46
N SER A 272 -19.57 -3.11 -3.50
CA SER A 272 -19.14 -3.53 -2.17
C SER A 272 -18.36 -4.84 -2.29
N PRO A 273 -17.16 -4.95 -1.73
CA PRO A 273 -16.40 -6.19 -1.78
C PRO A 273 -17.14 -7.29 -1.01
N ASP A 274 -16.98 -8.56 -1.43
CA ASP A 274 -17.56 -9.71 -0.74
C ASP A 274 -17.09 -9.81 0.72
N SER A 275 -15.88 -9.31 1.01
CA SER A 275 -15.33 -9.23 2.37
C SER A 275 -16.08 -8.23 3.27
N ARG A 276 -17.03 -7.43 2.76
CA ARG A 276 -17.77 -6.45 3.58
C ARG A 276 -18.55 -7.11 4.71
N ARG A 277 -19.06 -8.33 4.47
CA ARG A 277 -19.68 -9.16 5.51
C ARG A 277 -18.68 -9.54 6.61
N ILE A 278 -17.43 -9.82 6.24
CA ILE A 278 -16.33 -10.14 7.17
C ILE A 278 -15.98 -8.92 8.01
N LEU A 279 -15.81 -7.75 7.37
CA LEU A 279 -15.56 -6.47 8.05
C LEU A 279 -16.64 -6.17 9.09
N ARG A 280 -17.93 -6.25 8.70
CA ARG A 280 -19.06 -6.01 9.61
C ARG A 280 -19.09 -6.99 10.78
N ARG A 281 -18.80 -8.28 10.54
CA ARG A 281 -18.69 -9.29 11.60
C ARG A 281 -17.62 -8.90 12.62
N LYS A 282 -16.42 -8.48 12.18
CA LYS A 282 -15.36 -8.07 13.12
C LYS A 282 -15.73 -6.81 13.89
N ILE A 283 -16.31 -5.81 13.23
CA ILE A 283 -16.81 -4.59 13.89
C ILE A 283 -17.84 -4.93 14.98
N ALA A 284 -18.73 -5.90 14.72
CA ALA A 284 -19.68 -6.42 15.70
C ALA A 284 -19.05 -7.28 16.82
N GLY A 285 -17.73 -7.50 16.79
CA GLY A 285 -16.98 -8.25 17.80
C GLY A 285 -16.82 -9.74 17.53
N ALA A 286 -17.16 -10.23 16.34
CA ALA A 286 -16.95 -11.63 16.00
C ALA A 286 -15.46 -11.94 15.79
N ARG A 287 -15.08 -13.16 16.16
CA ARG A 287 -13.77 -13.73 15.87
C ARG A 287 -13.64 -14.06 14.37
N LEU A 288 -12.49 -13.73 13.78
CA LEU A 288 -12.17 -14.03 12.37
C LEU A 288 -11.07 -15.10 12.24
N LYS A 289 -11.08 -15.83 11.12
CA LYS A 289 -10.04 -16.81 10.76
C LYS A 289 -8.97 -16.17 9.87
N ALA A 290 -7.88 -16.90 9.58
CA ALA A 290 -6.79 -16.39 8.74
C ALA A 290 -7.28 -15.99 7.34
N ASP A 291 -8.07 -16.84 6.69
CA ASP A 291 -8.62 -16.58 5.34
C ASP A 291 -9.56 -15.35 5.32
N ASP A 292 -10.30 -15.13 6.42
CA ASP A 292 -11.14 -13.94 6.60
C ASP A 292 -10.27 -12.67 6.61
N TYR A 293 -9.18 -12.66 7.40
CA TYR A 293 -8.23 -11.55 7.45
C TYR A 293 -7.46 -11.36 6.15
N GLU A 294 -7.08 -12.45 5.48
CA GLU A 294 -6.39 -12.41 4.18
C GLU A 294 -7.26 -11.71 3.13
N THR A 295 -8.51 -12.16 2.99
CA THR A 295 -9.48 -11.55 2.06
C THR A 295 -9.70 -10.07 2.40
N LEU A 296 -9.91 -9.76 3.69
CA LEU A 296 -10.20 -8.40 4.12
C LEU A 296 -9.01 -7.45 3.94
N PHE A 297 -7.80 -7.88 4.30
CA PHE A 297 -6.59 -7.09 4.07
C PHE A 297 -6.32 -6.88 2.59
N GLY A 298 -6.62 -7.87 1.73
CA GLY A 298 -6.50 -7.73 0.28
C GLY A 298 -7.39 -6.61 -0.25
N ASP A 299 -8.67 -6.63 0.12
CA ASP A 299 -9.62 -5.58 -0.29
C ASP A 299 -9.30 -4.21 0.31
N ILE A 300 -8.71 -4.14 1.52
CA ILE A 300 -8.21 -2.90 2.13
C ILE A 300 -7.01 -2.34 1.34
N VAL A 301 -6.04 -3.20 0.98
CA VAL A 301 -4.87 -2.81 0.18
C VAL A 301 -5.29 -2.36 -1.23
N ASP A 302 -6.27 -3.03 -1.83
CA ASP A 302 -6.88 -2.67 -3.12
C ASP A 302 -7.72 -1.36 -3.06
N GLY A 303 -7.86 -0.76 -1.89
CA GLY A 303 -8.62 0.47 -1.69
C GLY A 303 -10.14 0.31 -1.89
N ARG A 304 -10.70 -0.87 -1.64
CA ARG A 304 -12.14 -1.15 -1.82
C ARG A 304 -13.01 -0.68 -0.67
N TYR A 305 -12.41 -0.20 0.41
CA TYR A 305 -13.10 0.37 1.56
C TYR A 305 -12.81 1.86 1.69
N PRO A 306 -13.82 2.66 2.06
CA PRO A 306 -13.59 4.01 2.57
C PRO A 306 -12.69 3.98 3.82
N ASP A 307 -11.88 5.02 4.01
CA ASP A 307 -10.95 5.13 5.15
C ASP A 307 -11.67 4.99 6.50
N GLY A 308 -12.91 5.50 6.61
CA GLY A 308 -13.73 5.38 7.82
C GLY A 308 -14.12 3.94 8.18
N GLU A 309 -14.47 3.10 7.20
CA GLU A 309 -14.77 1.68 7.44
C GLU A 309 -13.51 0.93 7.84
N THR A 310 -12.38 1.21 7.18
CA THR A 310 -11.07 0.64 7.51
C THR A 310 -10.65 1.02 8.93
N ALA A 311 -10.81 2.28 9.33
CA ALA A 311 -10.50 2.75 10.67
C ALA A 311 -11.38 2.10 11.74
N ALA A 312 -12.69 1.97 11.51
CA ALA A 312 -13.60 1.29 12.43
C ALA A 312 -13.22 -0.19 12.62
N PHE A 313 -12.87 -0.88 11.53
CA PHE A 313 -12.37 -2.25 11.59
C PHE A 313 -11.05 -2.33 12.37
N LEU A 314 -10.05 -1.50 12.05
CA LEU A 314 -8.73 -1.54 12.69
C LEU A 314 -8.83 -1.24 14.19
N LEU A 315 -9.62 -0.24 14.58
CA LEU A 315 -9.90 0.06 15.99
C LEU A 315 -10.43 -1.17 16.71
N LYS A 316 -11.48 -1.81 16.15
CA LYS A 316 -12.08 -2.98 16.78
C LYS A 316 -11.13 -4.17 16.81
N ALA A 317 -10.40 -4.42 15.73
CA ALA A 317 -9.43 -5.50 15.65
C ALA A 317 -8.34 -5.33 16.71
N ILE A 318 -7.67 -4.18 16.75
CA ILE A 318 -6.57 -3.89 17.68
C ILE A 318 -7.00 -4.06 19.15
N GLN A 319 -8.25 -3.70 19.48
CA GLN A 319 -8.78 -3.80 20.84
C GLN A 319 -9.24 -5.20 21.27
N SER A 320 -9.50 -6.12 20.33
CA SER A 320 -10.23 -7.37 20.63
C SER A 320 -9.52 -8.66 20.19
N LEU A 321 -8.27 -8.60 19.71
CA LEU A 321 -7.53 -9.81 19.35
C LEU A 321 -7.27 -10.68 20.59
N ASP A 322 -7.78 -11.91 20.55
CA ASP A 322 -7.25 -13.02 21.34
C ASP A 322 -5.98 -13.61 20.69
N ASP A 323 -5.29 -14.54 21.38
CA ASP A 323 -4.07 -15.19 20.88
C ASP A 323 -4.23 -15.86 19.51
N GLU A 324 -5.44 -16.34 19.29
CA GLU A 324 -5.85 -17.29 18.30
C GLU A 324 -6.21 -16.51 17.00
N GLU A 325 -6.81 -15.31 17.15
CA GLU A 325 -6.86 -14.29 16.10
C GLU A 325 -5.51 -13.62 15.86
N ALA A 326 -4.65 -13.48 16.88
CA ALA A 326 -3.30 -12.94 16.67
C ALA A 326 -2.50 -13.83 15.70
N ILE A 327 -2.61 -15.16 15.85
CA ILE A 327 -2.09 -16.14 14.88
C ILE A 327 -2.73 -15.93 13.50
N ALA A 328 -4.05 -15.77 13.43
CA ALA A 328 -4.76 -15.58 12.17
C ALA A 328 -4.31 -14.30 11.43
N VAL A 329 -4.20 -13.19 12.15
CA VAL A 329 -3.67 -11.92 11.62
C VAL A 329 -2.22 -12.08 11.17
N ALA A 330 -1.37 -12.73 11.97
CA ALA A 330 0.02 -12.93 11.61
C ALA A 330 0.16 -13.74 10.31
N ARG A 331 -0.61 -14.83 10.17
CA ARG A 331 -0.66 -15.66 8.96
C ARG A 331 -1.15 -14.87 7.74
N ALA A 332 -2.23 -14.11 7.89
CA ALA A 332 -2.76 -13.27 6.81
C ALA A 332 -1.72 -12.23 6.36
N ARG A 333 -1.01 -11.59 7.30
CA ARG A 333 0.06 -10.61 6.98
C ARG A 333 1.20 -11.23 6.19
N CYS A 334 1.56 -12.50 6.44
CA CYS A 334 2.61 -13.19 5.70
C CYS A 334 2.32 -13.34 4.19
N ARG A 335 1.06 -13.15 3.74
CA ARG A 335 0.69 -13.18 2.32
C ARG A 335 1.07 -11.92 1.54
N PHE A 336 1.30 -10.82 2.25
CA PHE A 336 1.61 -9.51 1.66
C PHE A 336 3.12 -9.26 1.49
N GLY A 337 3.95 -10.29 1.65
CA GLY A 337 5.39 -10.20 1.41
C GLY A 337 6.02 -11.57 1.14
N PRO A 338 6.83 -11.73 0.08
CA PRO A 338 7.46 -13.00 -0.24
C PRO A 338 8.45 -13.40 0.86
N ARG A 339 8.44 -14.69 1.24
CA ARG A 339 9.42 -15.25 2.18
C ARG A 339 10.74 -15.53 1.46
N ILE A 340 11.84 -15.07 2.04
CA ILE A 340 13.18 -15.43 1.57
C ILE A 340 13.50 -16.86 2.02
N ASP A 341 13.94 -17.70 1.08
CA ASP A 341 14.49 -19.03 1.37
C ASP A 341 16.01 -18.99 1.39
N TRP A 342 16.57 -19.33 2.54
CA TRP A 342 18.02 -19.34 2.77
C TRP A 342 18.65 -20.71 2.53
N GLY A 343 17.87 -21.75 2.25
CA GLY A 343 18.37 -23.13 2.10
C GLY A 343 18.95 -23.72 3.39
N SER A 344 18.62 -23.14 4.54
CA SER A 344 19.06 -23.58 5.86
C SER A 344 17.85 -23.88 6.75
N PRO A 345 17.85 -25.00 7.51
CA PRO A 345 16.79 -25.29 8.47
C PRO A 345 16.78 -24.30 9.64
N ILE A 346 17.95 -23.73 9.99
CA ILE A 346 18.12 -22.79 11.10
C ILE A 346 18.56 -21.44 10.54
N VAL A 347 17.67 -20.45 10.68
CA VAL A 347 17.88 -19.05 10.33
C VAL A 347 17.40 -18.27 11.53
N VAL A 348 18.32 -17.54 12.15
CA VAL A 348 18.09 -16.92 13.46
C VAL A 348 17.83 -15.43 13.32
N ASP A 349 17.04 -14.86 14.25
CA ASP A 349 16.85 -13.41 14.38
C ASP A 349 16.68 -13.04 15.87
N LYS A 350 16.86 -11.76 16.19
CA LYS A 350 16.64 -11.18 17.50
C LYS A 350 15.77 -9.94 17.38
N HIS A 351 14.62 -9.90 18.02
CA HIS A 351 13.85 -8.67 18.15
C HIS A 351 13.93 -8.08 19.55
N SER A 352 13.67 -6.78 19.69
CA SER A 352 13.45 -6.13 20.98
C SER A 352 12.25 -5.23 20.85
N LEU A 353 11.35 -5.23 21.84
CA LEU A 353 10.28 -4.24 21.90
C LEU A 353 10.80 -2.80 22.05
N GLY A 354 12.08 -2.65 22.40
CA GLY A 354 12.75 -1.36 22.48
C GLY A 354 12.29 -0.55 23.68
N GLY A 355 12.32 0.78 23.55
CA GLY A 355 12.02 1.71 24.63
C GLY A 355 13.18 1.99 25.58
N ILE A 356 14.26 1.19 25.54
CA ILE A 356 15.45 1.40 26.37
C ILE A 356 16.54 2.12 25.56
N PRO A 357 16.96 3.33 25.97
CA PRO A 357 18.06 4.06 25.35
C PRO A 357 19.38 3.30 25.42
N GLY A 358 20.26 3.49 24.42
CA GLY A 358 21.60 2.91 24.40
C GLY A 358 21.69 1.39 24.16
N SER A 359 20.56 0.67 24.23
CA SER A 359 20.49 -0.78 23.99
C SER A 359 20.69 -1.13 22.50
N ARG A 360 21.95 -1.21 22.06
CA ARG A 360 22.36 -1.53 20.68
C ARG A 360 23.08 -2.85 20.54
N ILE A 361 22.73 -3.79 21.42
CA ILE A 361 23.25 -5.15 21.43
C ILE A 361 23.15 -5.86 20.08
N THR A 362 22.19 -5.51 19.20
CA THR A 362 22.04 -6.14 17.89
C THR A 362 23.31 -6.03 17.03
N LEU A 363 24.04 -4.92 17.11
CA LEU A 363 25.29 -4.74 16.35
C LEU A 363 26.45 -5.59 16.91
N ILE A 364 26.28 -6.21 18.08
CA ILE A 364 27.24 -7.13 18.70
C ILE A 364 26.76 -8.58 18.51
N VAL A 365 25.46 -8.82 18.69
CA VAL A 365 24.84 -10.15 18.57
C VAL A 365 24.96 -10.68 17.14
N VAL A 366 24.60 -9.88 16.13
CA VAL A 366 24.63 -10.32 14.72
C VAL A 366 26.03 -10.80 14.30
N PRO A 367 27.12 -10.04 14.53
CA PRO A 367 28.44 -10.53 14.15
C PRO A 367 28.92 -11.73 14.99
N ILE A 368 28.55 -11.84 16.27
CA ILE A 368 28.88 -13.05 17.05
C ILE A 368 28.21 -14.27 16.43
N VAL A 369 26.92 -14.17 16.12
CA VAL A 369 26.12 -15.27 15.56
C VAL A 369 26.58 -15.65 14.16
N ALA A 370 26.86 -14.67 13.30
CA ALA A 370 27.38 -14.90 11.96
C ALA A 370 28.80 -15.48 11.98
N ALA A 371 29.66 -15.06 12.91
CA ALA A 371 30.99 -15.65 13.10
C ALA A 371 30.95 -17.08 13.67
N ALA A 372 29.84 -17.48 14.29
CA ALA A 372 29.58 -18.86 14.70
C ALA A 372 29.00 -19.72 13.57
N GLY A 373 28.74 -19.16 12.38
CA GLY A 373 28.27 -19.90 11.21
C GLY A 373 26.75 -19.96 11.02
N LEU A 374 25.95 -19.30 11.87
CA LEU A 374 24.49 -19.22 11.68
C LEU A 374 24.09 -18.05 10.78
N LEU A 375 23.03 -18.24 10.00
CA LEU A 375 22.46 -17.19 9.15
C LEU A 375 21.55 -16.25 9.96
N MET A 376 21.83 -14.95 9.92
CA MET A 376 21.06 -13.92 10.63
C MET A 376 20.71 -12.71 9.74
N PRO A 377 19.64 -12.79 8.92
CA PRO A 377 19.20 -11.73 8.01
C PRO A 377 18.45 -10.61 8.75
N LYS A 378 19.13 -9.90 9.66
CA LYS A 378 18.49 -8.99 10.61
C LYS A 378 17.90 -7.76 9.93
N THR A 379 16.58 -7.59 10.06
CA THR A 379 15.86 -6.37 9.67
C THR A 379 15.44 -5.54 10.89
N SER A 380 15.66 -4.23 10.84
CA SER A 380 15.38 -3.30 11.94
C SER A 380 14.63 -2.07 11.45
N SER A 381 13.74 -1.52 12.27
CA SER A 381 13.17 -0.20 12.03
C SER A 381 14.11 0.90 12.48
N ARG A 382 13.89 2.11 11.98
CA ARG A 382 14.43 3.34 12.55
C ARG A 382 13.74 3.68 13.87
N ALA A 383 14.34 4.58 14.63
CA ALA A 383 13.67 5.22 15.76
C ALA A 383 12.37 5.91 15.31
N ILE A 384 11.34 5.78 16.14
CA ILE A 384 10.09 6.55 15.99
C ILE A 384 10.05 7.63 17.07
N THR A 385 10.20 7.23 18.33
CA THR A 385 10.19 8.14 19.50
C THR A 385 11.50 8.11 20.28
N SER A 386 12.39 7.16 20.01
CA SER A 386 13.70 7.06 20.68
C SER A 386 14.73 8.04 20.09
N ALA A 387 15.81 8.31 20.83
CA ALA A 387 16.93 9.12 20.34
C ALA A 387 17.75 8.42 19.24
N SER A 388 17.59 7.10 19.10
CA SER A 388 18.30 6.27 18.14
C SER A 388 17.58 4.92 18.01
N GLY A 389 17.71 4.28 16.86
CA GLY A 389 17.24 2.93 16.57
C GLY A 389 18.38 2.09 15.99
N THR A 390 18.24 0.77 15.97
CA THR A 390 19.30 -0.13 15.44
C THR A 390 19.69 0.22 14.00
N ALA A 391 18.71 0.54 13.15
CA ALA A 391 18.98 0.97 11.78
C ALA A 391 19.76 2.30 11.74
N ASP A 392 19.43 3.26 12.62
CA ASP A 392 20.10 4.56 12.66
C ASP A 392 21.58 4.44 13.07
N VAL A 393 21.90 3.54 14.00
CA VAL A 393 23.30 3.26 14.41
C VAL A 393 24.06 2.52 13.32
N MET A 394 23.46 1.49 12.70
CA MET A 394 24.11 0.79 11.59
C MET A 394 24.38 1.71 10.40
N GLU A 395 23.50 2.69 10.17
CA GLU A 395 23.67 3.68 9.11
C GLU A 395 24.79 4.71 9.39
N ALA A 396 25.19 4.86 10.66
CA ALA A 396 26.40 5.60 10.99
C ALA A 396 27.69 4.86 10.57
N LEU A 397 27.60 3.60 10.16
CA LEU A 397 28.72 2.76 9.73
C LEU A 397 28.65 2.35 8.24
N CYS A 398 27.46 2.09 7.70
CA CYS A 398 27.30 1.59 6.32
C CYS A 398 25.92 1.93 5.73
N ARG A 399 25.66 1.51 4.49
CA ARG A 399 24.32 1.59 3.90
C ARG A 399 23.36 0.58 4.55
N ILE A 400 22.15 1.04 4.89
CA ILE A 400 21.08 0.20 5.48
C ILE A 400 19.85 0.03 4.58
N ASP A 401 19.70 0.89 3.57
CA ASP A 401 18.59 0.85 2.61
C ASP A 401 18.94 -0.13 1.50
N LEU A 402 18.67 -1.42 1.77
CA LEU A 402 19.05 -2.54 0.93
C LEU A 402 17.84 -3.09 0.17
N SER A 403 18.03 -3.48 -1.08
CA SER A 403 17.03 -4.27 -1.84
C SER A 403 17.04 -5.74 -1.38
N PHE A 404 16.03 -6.52 -1.80
CA PHE A 404 16.04 -7.97 -1.59
C PHE A 404 17.30 -8.65 -2.14
N ALA A 405 17.75 -8.23 -3.33
CA ALA A 405 18.97 -8.75 -3.96
C ALA A 405 20.23 -8.38 -3.16
N ASP A 406 20.29 -7.17 -2.60
CA ASP A 406 21.38 -6.78 -1.71
C ASP A 406 21.43 -7.66 -0.46
N VAL A 407 20.27 -7.92 0.17
CA VAL A 407 20.20 -8.74 1.38
C VAL A 407 20.57 -10.19 1.11
N ASP A 408 20.05 -10.80 0.04
CA ASP A 408 20.41 -12.17 -0.35
C ASP A 408 21.93 -12.29 -0.54
N ARG A 409 22.53 -11.38 -1.30
CA ARG A 409 23.98 -11.33 -1.53
C ARG A 409 24.76 -11.18 -0.22
N VAL A 410 24.43 -10.19 0.61
CA VAL A 410 25.16 -9.91 1.85
C VAL A 410 25.11 -11.10 2.79
N VAL A 411 23.91 -11.64 3.06
CA VAL A 411 23.75 -12.73 4.02
C VAL A 411 24.43 -14.01 3.53
N ARG A 412 24.36 -14.34 2.23
CA ARG A 412 25.08 -15.49 1.67
C ARG A 412 26.61 -15.33 1.75
N GLN A 413 27.11 -14.10 1.64
CA GLN A 413 28.55 -13.82 1.71
C GLN A 413 29.08 -13.84 3.15
N THR A 414 28.36 -13.26 4.11
CA THR A 414 28.90 -12.96 5.44
C THR A 414 28.27 -13.79 6.56
N GLY A 415 27.11 -14.40 6.31
CA GLY A 415 26.27 -15.05 7.31
C GLY A 415 25.29 -14.11 8.02
N GLY A 416 25.37 -12.79 7.82
CA GLY A 416 24.47 -11.86 8.50
C GLY A 416 24.37 -10.48 7.84
N CYS A 417 23.29 -9.77 8.13
CA CYS A 417 23.13 -8.38 7.73
C CYS A 417 22.41 -7.61 8.82
N ILE A 418 22.50 -6.28 8.81
CA ILE A 418 21.63 -5.39 9.59
C ILE A 418 21.06 -4.35 8.62
N ALA A 419 19.84 -4.60 8.15
CA ALA A 419 19.17 -3.78 7.14
C ALA A 419 17.97 -3.03 7.71
N TRP A 420 17.59 -1.92 7.08
CA TRP A 420 16.34 -1.23 7.38
C TRP A 420 15.15 -1.97 6.78
N ASN A 421 14.09 -2.15 7.56
CA ASN A 421 12.90 -2.88 7.14
C ASN A 421 12.11 -2.22 5.99
N GLY A 422 12.29 -0.92 5.74
CA GLY A 422 11.44 -0.12 4.84
C GLY A 422 11.34 -0.62 3.40
N ARG A 423 12.44 -1.04 2.77
CA ARG A 423 12.40 -1.60 1.40
C ARG A 423 12.23 -3.12 1.34
N LEU A 424 12.38 -3.82 2.46
CA LEU A 424 12.52 -5.27 2.49
C LEU A 424 11.25 -5.97 2.91
N ASN A 425 10.76 -5.71 4.12
CA ASN A 425 9.63 -6.43 4.70
C ASN A 425 8.59 -5.49 5.29
N HIS A 426 8.57 -4.25 4.82
CA HIS A 426 7.45 -3.34 4.98
C HIS A 426 6.49 -3.55 3.82
N SER A 427 5.32 -4.12 4.12
CA SER A 427 4.31 -4.48 3.12
C SER A 427 3.43 -3.28 2.75
N VAL A 428 2.75 -3.34 1.61
CA VAL A 428 1.72 -2.34 1.24
C VAL A 428 0.62 -2.28 2.30
N LEU A 429 0.32 -3.41 2.95
CA LEU A 429 -0.59 -3.46 4.09
C LEU A 429 -0.07 -2.63 5.28
N ASP A 430 1.24 -2.64 5.55
CA ASP A 430 1.82 -1.80 6.60
C ASP A 430 1.64 -0.31 6.29
N ASP A 431 1.77 0.12 5.02
CA ASP A 431 1.51 1.53 4.64
C ASP A 431 0.07 1.93 4.93
N VAL A 432 -0.90 1.15 4.45
CA VAL A 432 -2.33 1.44 4.62
C VAL A 432 -2.73 1.43 6.09
N VAL A 433 -2.30 0.40 6.84
CA VAL A 433 -2.62 0.30 8.27
C VAL A 433 -1.98 1.43 9.05
N ASN A 434 -0.68 1.72 8.84
CA ASN A 434 0.03 2.74 9.61
C ASN A 434 -0.46 4.16 9.33
N ALA A 435 -0.95 4.45 8.12
CA ALA A 435 -1.55 5.72 7.79
C ALA A 435 -2.78 6.04 8.66
N ILE A 436 -3.49 5.00 9.13
CA ILE A 436 -4.67 5.13 9.99
C ILE A 436 -4.30 4.99 11.47
N THR A 437 -3.49 4.00 11.84
CA THR A 437 -3.25 3.69 13.26
C THR A 437 -2.33 4.69 13.95
N ARG A 438 -1.30 5.22 13.26
CA ARG A 438 -0.32 6.12 13.89
C ARG A 438 -0.92 7.45 14.33
N PRO A 439 -1.70 8.18 13.50
CA PRO A 439 -2.31 9.44 13.93
C PRO A 439 -3.29 9.28 15.10
N LEU A 440 -3.93 8.11 15.19
CA LEU A 440 -4.89 7.77 16.24
C LEU A 440 -4.23 7.13 17.48
N ALA A 441 -2.91 6.94 17.48
CA ALA A 441 -2.17 6.20 18.51
C ALA A 441 -2.77 4.81 18.81
N LEU A 442 -3.34 4.15 17.79
CA LEU A 442 -3.91 2.81 17.92
C LEU A 442 -2.79 1.77 17.88
N ASP A 443 -2.43 1.25 19.04
CA ASP A 443 -1.51 0.13 19.18
C ASP A 443 -1.99 -0.80 20.29
N SER A 444 -1.83 -2.10 20.08
CA SER A 444 -1.97 -3.10 21.13
C SER A 444 -0.80 -4.06 21.05
N ASN A 445 -0.42 -4.58 22.21
CA ASN A 445 0.71 -5.51 22.32
C ASN A 445 0.49 -6.74 21.43
N THR A 446 -0.72 -7.29 21.39
CA THR A 446 -1.09 -8.45 20.56
C THR A 446 -1.02 -8.13 19.06
N TRP A 447 -1.50 -6.95 18.63
CA TRP A 447 -1.38 -6.50 17.24
C TRP A 447 0.08 -6.32 16.81
N SER A 448 0.88 -5.72 17.70
CA SER A 448 2.33 -5.57 17.53
C SER A 448 3.04 -6.92 17.35
N VAL A 449 2.69 -7.95 18.13
CA VAL A 449 3.27 -9.31 17.98
C VAL A 449 3.06 -9.87 16.57
N ALA A 450 1.82 -9.82 16.07
CA ALA A 450 1.50 -10.32 14.74
C ALA A 450 2.26 -9.56 13.64
N SER A 451 2.38 -8.23 13.79
CA SER A 451 3.15 -7.37 12.88
C SER A 451 4.66 -7.63 12.93
N ILE A 452 5.22 -7.92 14.11
CA ILE A 452 6.66 -8.18 14.29
C ILE A 452 7.03 -9.55 13.70
N LEU A 453 6.28 -10.61 14.05
CA LEU A 453 6.62 -11.97 13.65
C LEU A 453 6.37 -12.22 12.17
N SER A 454 5.33 -11.65 11.57
CA SER A 454 5.13 -11.74 10.11
C SER A 454 6.33 -11.19 9.34
N LYS A 455 6.91 -10.06 9.79
CA LYS A 455 8.12 -9.48 9.17
C LYS A 455 9.36 -10.36 9.34
N LYS A 456 9.51 -11.03 10.49
CA LYS A 456 10.60 -11.99 10.75
C LYS A 456 10.46 -13.22 9.87
N TRP A 457 9.23 -13.70 9.72
CA TRP A 457 8.88 -14.79 8.84
C TRP A 457 9.19 -14.46 7.37
N THR A 458 8.80 -13.28 6.89
CA THR A 458 9.13 -12.79 5.52
C THR A 458 10.64 -12.73 5.29
N ALA A 459 11.43 -12.33 6.28
CA ALA A 459 12.89 -12.35 6.22
C ALA A 459 13.50 -13.77 6.22
N GLY A 460 12.68 -14.83 6.28
CA GLY A 460 13.13 -16.22 6.24
C GLY A 460 13.50 -16.80 7.60
N SER A 461 13.31 -16.06 8.70
CA SER A 461 13.70 -16.53 10.04
C SER A 461 12.88 -17.76 10.46
N THR A 462 13.55 -18.75 11.04
CA THR A 462 12.94 -19.95 11.63
C THR A 462 13.01 -19.94 13.15
N HIS A 463 14.03 -19.29 13.72
CA HIS A 463 14.28 -19.23 15.16
C HIS A 463 14.46 -17.77 15.59
N VAL A 464 13.71 -17.31 16.59
CA VAL A 464 13.75 -15.90 17.00
C VAL A 464 13.79 -15.75 18.50
N VAL A 465 14.75 -14.96 19.00
CA VAL A 465 14.73 -14.50 20.39
C VAL A 465 14.11 -13.12 20.50
N ILE A 466 13.27 -12.90 21.51
CA ILE A 466 12.60 -11.61 21.77
C ILE A 466 13.09 -11.05 23.11
N ASP A 467 13.66 -9.85 23.06
CA ASP A 467 14.03 -9.03 24.21
C ASP A 467 12.80 -8.20 24.64
N MET A 468 12.35 -8.39 25.87
CA MET A 468 11.16 -7.78 26.45
C MET A 468 11.53 -6.88 27.64
N PRO A 469 12.05 -5.66 27.39
CA PRO A 469 12.38 -4.76 28.48
C PRO A 469 11.15 -4.32 29.27
N TYR A 470 11.20 -4.44 30.59
CA TYR A 470 10.22 -3.87 31.50
C TYR A 470 10.85 -2.78 32.37
N GLY A 471 10.05 -1.79 32.77
CA GLY A 471 10.51 -0.73 33.66
C GLY A 471 9.61 0.49 33.62
N PRO A 472 9.87 1.50 34.47
CA PRO A 472 9.03 2.69 34.59
C PRO A 472 8.79 3.39 33.25
N ASN A 473 9.85 3.49 32.45
CA ASN A 473 9.86 4.19 31.17
C ASN A 473 9.86 3.26 29.95
N ALA A 474 9.83 1.93 30.16
CA ALA A 474 9.72 0.97 29.08
C ALA A 474 8.26 0.85 28.57
N LYS A 475 8.08 0.19 27.42
CA LYS A 475 6.73 -0.12 26.88
C LYS A 475 5.94 -1.02 27.84
N LEU A 476 6.63 -1.94 28.51
CA LEU A 476 6.09 -2.85 29.52
C LEU A 476 6.46 -2.32 30.89
N LYS A 477 5.52 -2.25 31.84
CA LYS A 477 5.77 -1.63 33.15
C LYS A 477 6.29 -2.64 34.16
N THR A 478 5.84 -3.88 34.05
CA THR A 478 6.19 -4.93 35.01
C THR A 478 6.76 -6.17 34.32
N ARG A 479 7.54 -6.94 35.06
CA ARG A 479 8.00 -8.26 34.62
C ARG A 479 6.86 -9.22 34.31
N ALA A 480 5.74 -9.13 35.03
CA ALA A 480 4.57 -9.96 34.80
C ALA A 480 3.95 -9.67 33.42
N GLU A 481 3.78 -8.39 33.06
CA GLU A 481 3.32 -7.97 31.73
C GLU A 481 4.28 -8.45 30.62
N ALA A 482 5.59 -8.33 30.85
CA ALA A 482 6.60 -8.78 29.90
C ALA A 482 6.54 -10.29 29.65
N ASN A 483 6.40 -11.09 30.72
CA ASN A 483 6.25 -12.52 30.62
C ASN A 483 4.95 -12.91 29.90
N GLU A 484 3.84 -12.23 30.16
CA GLU A 484 2.57 -12.54 29.51
C GLU A 484 2.64 -12.28 28.01
N LEU A 485 3.15 -11.11 27.61
CA LEU A 485 3.35 -10.82 26.20
C LEU A 485 4.41 -11.74 25.56
N GLY A 486 5.39 -12.21 26.32
CA GLY A 486 6.35 -13.22 25.88
C GLY A 486 5.65 -14.52 25.47
N ARG A 487 4.67 -15.00 26.24
CA ARG A 487 3.87 -16.18 25.88
C ARG A 487 3.07 -15.96 24.60
N VAL A 488 2.55 -14.76 24.37
CA VAL A 488 1.85 -14.41 23.12
C VAL A 488 2.82 -14.50 21.93
N PHE A 489 4.05 -13.99 22.06
CA PHE A 489 5.09 -14.14 21.03
C PHE A 489 5.39 -15.60 20.72
N GLU A 490 5.52 -16.44 21.75
CA GLU A 490 5.81 -17.87 21.59
C GLU A 490 4.65 -18.62 20.91
N ARG A 491 3.40 -18.36 21.33
CA ARG A 491 2.20 -18.95 20.71
C ARG A 491 2.04 -18.53 19.26
N VAL A 492 2.17 -17.23 18.96
CA VAL A 492 2.05 -16.73 17.58
C VAL A 492 3.20 -17.25 16.71
N GLY A 493 4.42 -17.32 17.26
CA GLY A 493 5.58 -17.91 16.60
C GLY A 493 5.34 -19.36 16.20
N ALA A 494 4.89 -20.19 17.14
CA ALA A 494 4.52 -21.58 16.87
C ALA A 494 3.41 -21.67 15.81
N GLY A 495 2.42 -20.78 15.86
CA GLY A 495 1.36 -20.66 14.85
C GLY A 495 1.85 -20.33 13.44
N LEU A 496 3.01 -19.69 13.30
CA LEU A 496 3.69 -19.41 12.02
C LEU A 496 4.71 -20.49 11.62
N GLY A 497 4.90 -21.52 12.44
CA GLY A 497 5.95 -22.53 12.24
C GLY A 497 7.36 -22.02 12.58
N MET A 498 7.46 -21.10 13.53
CA MET A 498 8.73 -20.56 14.02
C MET A 498 8.98 -21.00 15.47
N THR A 499 10.24 -21.23 15.82
CA THR A 499 10.67 -21.41 17.21
C THR A 499 10.96 -20.03 17.80
N VAL A 500 10.16 -19.59 18.76
CA VAL A 500 10.35 -18.27 19.40
C VAL A 500 10.63 -18.48 20.88
N ARG A 501 11.58 -17.70 21.43
CA ARG A 501 11.85 -17.61 22.88
C ARG A 501 11.84 -16.15 23.32
N ALA A 502 11.02 -15.80 24.31
CA ALA A 502 10.91 -14.42 24.78
C ALA A 502 11.47 -14.25 26.20
N PHE A 503 12.24 -13.19 26.42
CA PHE A 503 12.95 -12.94 27.67
C PHE A 503 12.58 -11.58 28.26
N ALA A 504 11.97 -11.59 29.45
CA ALA A 504 11.77 -10.38 30.24
C ALA A 504 13.11 -9.88 30.78
N THR A 505 13.50 -8.66 30.42
CA THR A 505 14.76 -8.05 30.88
C THR A 505 14.49 -6.76 31.63
N ASP A 506 15.31 -6.44 32.62
CA ASP A 506 15.23 -5.14 33.27
C ASP A 506 15.64 -4.01 32.30
N GLY A 507 14.79 -3.00 32.23
CA GLY A 507 14.94 -1.77 31.46
C GLY A 507 14.80 -0.52 32.31
N SER A 508 15.06 -0.63 33.62
CA SER A 508 15.06 0.48 34.58
C SER A 508 16.10 1.55 34.25
N ASN A 509 17.23 1.16 33.66
CA ASN A 509 18.34 2.03 33.31
C ASN A 509 18.61 2.05 31.79
N ALA A 510 19.27 3.12 31.33
CA ALA A 510 19.89 3.11 30.00
C ALA A 510 20.99 2.03 29.94
N ILE A 511 21.27 1.52 28.74
CA ILE A 511 22.33 0.53 28.53
C ILE A 511 23.50 1.20 27.82
N GLY A 512 24.72 1.01 28.31
CA GLY A 512 25.89 1.69 27.80
C GLY A 512 26.02 3.14 28.28
N HIS A 513 27.00 3.86 27.75
CA HIS A 513 27.31 5.25 28.09
C HIS A 513 26.72 6.25 27.08
N GLY A 514 26.63 5.85 25.81
CA GLY A 514 26.18 6.67 24.70
C GLY A 514 24.67 6.56 24.44
N ILE A 515 24.02 7.70 24.21
CA ILE A 515 22.64 7.79 23.71
C ILE A 515 22.65 8.65 22.45
N GLY A 516 22.27 8.07 21.31
CA GLY A 516 22.37 8.70 19.99
C GLY A 516 23.27 7.92 19.03
N PRO A 517 23.11 8.05 17.70
CA PRO A 517 23.67 7.08 16.76
C PRO A 517 25.19 6.89 16.81
N ALA A 518 25.98 7.98 16.73
CA ALA A 518 27.44 7.89 16.78
C ALA A 518 27.98 7.44 18.15
N LEU A 519 27.35 7.90 19.24
CA LEU A 519 27.77 7.55 20.61
C LEU A 519 27.45 6.09 20.95
N GLU A 520 26.30 5.59 20.50
CA GLU A 520 25.95 4.18 20.64
C GLU A 520 26.81 3.29 19.75
N LEU A 521 27.17 3.74 18.54
CA LEU A 521 28.14 3.04 17.68
C LEU A 521 29.50 2.94 18.38
N ARG A 522 30.00 4.03 18.95
CA ARG A 522 31.26 4.05 19.72
C ARG A 522 31.25 2.99 20.82
N ASP A 523 30.18 2.90 21.59
CA ASP A 523 30.07 1.92 22.68
C ASP A 523 30.04 0.48 22.17
N VAL A 524 29.34 0.23 21.05
CA VAL A 524 29.38 -1.07 20.34
C VAL A 524 30.81 -1.42 19.92
N MET A 525 31.54 -0.48 19.31
CA MET A 525 32.92 -0.70 18.87
C MET A 525 33.84 -1.00 20.05
N LYS A 526 33.71 -0.27 21.18
CA LYS A 526 34.46 -0.57 22.41
C LYS A 526 34.23 -2.00 22.89
N VAL A 527 32.99 -2.50 22.87
CA VAL A 527 32.70 -3.88 23.27
C VAL A 527 33.33 -4.88 22.30
N LEU A 528 33.19 -4.66 20.98
CA LEU A 528 33.76 -5.54 19.96
C LEU A 528 35.29 -5.58 19.98
N ASP A 529 35.92 -4.45 20.31
CA ASP A 529 37.37 -4.30 20.41
C ASP A 529 37.93 -4.77 21.76
N ASN A 530 37.08 -5.25 22.68
CA ASN A 530 37.43 -5.59 24.06
C ASN A 530 38.17 -4.44 24.78
N ALA A 531 37.75 -3.20 24.54
CA ALA A 531 38.35 -2.04 25.19
C ALA A 531 38.19 -2.12 26.72
N PRO A 532 39.20 -1.71 27.51
CA PRO A 532 39.11 -1.76 28.98
C PRO A 532 37.95 -0.94 29.57
N ASP A 533 37.54 0.12 28.88
CA ASP A 533 36.45 1.02 29.26
C ASP A 533 35.12 0.72 28.52
N ALA A 534 35.01 -0.47 27.90
CA ALA A 534 33.78 -0.89 27.25
C ALA A 534 32.62 -1.05 28.25
N PRO A 535 31.39 -0.62 27.91
CA PRO A 535 30.26 -0.76 28.83
C PRO A 535 29.92 -2.24 29.13
N ALA A 536 30.07 -2.64 30.39
CA ALA A 536 29.94 -4.02 30.82
C ALA A 536 28.50 -4.55 30.69
N ASP A 537 27.50 -3.71 30.97
CA ASP A 537 26.08 -4.03 30.83
C ASP A 537 25.68 -4.31 29.37
N LEU A 538 26.18 -3.51 28.42
CA LEU A 538 25.99 -3.72 26.99
C LEU A 538 26.62 -5.04 26.53
N ARG A 539 27.85 -5.32 26.97
CA ARG A 539 28.57 -6.58 26.71
C ARG A 539 27.81 -7.79 27.25
N GLU A 540 27.42 -7.75 28.53
CA GLU A 540 26.76 -8.88 29.20
C GLU A 540 25.39 -9.19 28.58
N LYS A 541 24.60 -8.16 28.27
CA LYS A 541 23.31 -8.32 27.60
C LYS A 541 23.49 -8.86 26.17
N ALA A 542 24.48 -8.37 25.42
CA ALA A 542 24.77 -8.89 24.08
C ALA A 542 25.18 -10.37 24.10
N LEU A 543 26.10 -10.75 25.00
CA LEU A 543 26.51 -12.14 25.15
C LEU A 543 25.36 -13.04 25.59
N PHE A 544 24.39 -12.54 26.38
CA PHE A 544 23.24 -13.30 26.84
C PHE A 544 22.34 -13.67 25.66
N PHE A 545 21.95 -12.68 24.85
CA PHE A 545 21.12 -12.96 23.67
C PHE A 545 21.88 -13.74 22.60
N ALA A 546 23.18 -13.51 22.42
CA ALA A 546 23.99 -14.33 21.52
C ALA A 546 24.00 -15.79 21.97
N SER A 547 24.20 -16.09 23.26
CA SER A 547 24.18 -17.48 23.74
C SER A 547 22.82 -18.15 23.59
N GLU A 548 21.72 -17.43 23.84
CA GLU A 548 20.37 -17.97 23.61
C GLU A 548 20.15 -18.31 22.13
N ILE A 549 20.62 -17.48 21.21
CA ILE A 549 20.53 -17.73 19.77
C ILE A 549 21.40 -18.91 19.35
N LEU A 550 22.66 -18.95 19.79
CA LEU A 550 23.59 -20.04 19.47
C LEU A 550 23.09 -21.39 20.00
N SER A 551 22.33 -21.40 21.11
CA SER A 551 21.72 -22.61 21.67
C SER A 551 20.64 -23.25 20.79
N PHE A 552 20.18 -22.58 19.72
CA PHE A 552 19.34 -23.23 18.70
C PHE A 552 20.14 -24.16 17.79
N SER A 553 21.46 -23.93 17.64
CA SER A 553 22.31 -24.80 16.84
C SER A 553 22.51 -26.14 17.56
N PRO A 554 22.32 -27.29 16.88
CA PRO A 554 22.59 -28.60 17.45
C PRO A 554 24.08 -28.82 17.77
N GLU A 555 24.98 -27.95 17.29
CA GLU A 555 26.42 -27.99 17.61
C GLU A 555 26.73 -27.63 19.07
N HIS A 556 25.79 -26.98 19.77
CA HIS A 556 25.95 -26.63 21.18
C HIS A 556 25.08 -27.55 22.04
N GLY A 557 25.70 -28.41 22.86
CA GLY A 557 25.01 -29.36 23.73
C GLY A 557 24.40 -28.72 24.98
N SER A 558 24.77 -27.48 25.31
CA SER A 558 24.19 -26.72 26.41
C SER A 558 24.27 -25.19 26.21
N LEU A 559 23.45 -24.45 26.96
CA LEU A 559 23.53 -22.98 27.01
C LEU A 559 24.89 -22.50 27.53
N ALA A 560 25.53 -23.26 28.43
CA ALA A 560 26.85 -22.94 28.94
C ALA A 560 27.92 -23.00 27.84
N GLU A 561 27.86 -24.02 26.97
CA GLU A 561 28.74 -24.14 25.80
C GLU A 561 28.48 -23.03 24.78
N ALA A 562 27.22 -22.70 24.51
CA ALA A 562 26.84 -21.58 23.65
C ALA A 562 27.38 -20.24 24.20
N ARG A 563 27.31 -20.04 25.52
CA ARG A 563 27.86 -18.85 26.19
C ARG A 563 29.38 -18.80 26.13
N ALA A 564 30.07 -19.92 26.34
CA ALA A 564 31.52 -19.99 26.19
C ALA A 564 31.95 -19.66 24.75
N THR A 565 31.23 -20.18 23.76
CA THR A 565 31.49 -19.92 22.34
C THR A 565 31.28 -18.45 21.98
N ALA A 566 30.17 -17.85 22.38
CA ALA A 566 29.92 -16.42 22.18
C ALA A 566 31.02 -15.55 22.82
N GLY A 567 31.42 -15.89 24.05
CA GLY A 567 32.51 -15.22 24.76
C GLY A 567 33.86 -15.34 24.04
N ALA A 568 34.18 -16.52 23.53
CA ALA A 568 35.42 -16.76 22.77
C ALA A 568 35.43 -16.02 21.42
N ILE A 569 34.31 -15.96 20.71
CA ILE A 569 34.17 -15.17 19.47
C ILE A 569 34.41 -13.68 19.73
N LEU A 570 33.83 -13.15 20.81
CA LEU A 570 34.03 -11.75 21.19
C LEU A 570 35.49 -11.48 21.61
N ALA A 571 36.03 -12.31 22.50
CA ALA A 571 37.39 -12.13 23.05
C ALA A 571 38.49 -12.26 21.99
N SER A 572 38.28 -13.10 20.96
CA SER A 572 39.24 -13.29 19.85
C SER A 572 39.22 -12.18 18.80
N GLY A 573 38.29 -11.22 18.89
CA GLY A 573 38.11 -10.17 17.87
C GLY A 573 37.38 -10.64 16.60
N ARG A 574 36.99 -11.92 16.50
CA ARG A 574 36.23 -12.44 15.34
C ARG A 574 34.87 -11.76 15.16
N ALA A 575 34.21 -11.38 16.25
CA ALA A 575 32.99 -10.56 16.16
C ALA A 575 33.26 -9.21 15.48
N ARG A 576 34.36 -8.53 15.85
CA ARG A 576 34.72 -7.26 15.25
C ARG A 576 34.98 -7.40 13.76
N GLN A 577 35.81 -8.37 13.38
CA GLN A 577 36.09 -8.66 11.96
C GLN A 577 34.79 -8.95 11.19
N LYS A 578 33.88 -9.75 11.77
CA LYS A 578 32.61 -10.07 11.13
C LYS A 578 31.71 -8.85 10.94
N LEU A 579 31.69 -7.89 11.87
CA LEU A 579 30.94 -6.65 11.68
C LEU A 579 31.52 -5.84 10.51
N ASP A 580 32.84 -5.76 10.41
CA ASP A 580 33.53 -5.04 9.32
C ASP A 580 33.21 -5.70 7.96
N GLU A 581 33.26 -7.03 7.86
CA GLU A 581 32.85 -7.80 6.66
C GLU A 581 31.38 -7.53 6.26
N ILE A 582 30.46 -7.49 7.24
CA ILE A 582 29.04 -7.17 7.01
C ILE A 582 28.90 -5.74 6.50
N ALA A 583 29.58 -4.78 7.13
CA ALA A 583 29.54 -3.37 6.75
C ALA A 583 30.07 -3.17 5.33
N GLU A 584 31.19 -3.80 4.97
CA GLU A 584 31.76 -3.79 3.62
C GLU A 584 30.79 -4.33 2.58
N ALA A 585 30.21 -5.52 2.82
CA ALA A 585 29.26 -6.14 1.91
C ALA A 585 27.98 -5.30 1.72
N GLN A 586 27.55 -4.56 2.74
CA GLN A 586 26.40 -3.64 2.68
C GLN A 586 26.73 -2.31 1.98
N GLY A 587 28.00 -1.92 1.93
CA GLY A 587 28.48 -0.63 1.44
C GLY A 587 28.96 0.24 2.61
N ALA A 588 30.18 -0.03 3.08
CA ALA A 588 30.79 0.64 4.22
C ALA A 588 30.99 2.14 3.97
N ARG A 589 31.01 2.90 5.06
CA ARG A 589 31.28 4.34 5.09
C ARG A 589 32.27 4.64 6.21
N SER A 590 32.90 5.81 6.18
CA SER A 590 33.63 6.30 7.34
C SER A 590 32.67 6.41 8.53
N PRO A 591 32.98 5.78 9.69
CA PRO A 591 32.13 5.84 10.86
C PRO A 591 31.86 7.29 11.27
N VAL A 592 30.59 7.63 11.53
CA VAL A 592 30.23 8.96 12.02
C VAL A 592 30.76 9.13 13.45
N MET A 593 31.49 10.21 13.68
CA MET A 593 32.01 10.57 15.00
C MET A 593 31.00 11.45 15.76
N PRO A 594 31.02 11.45 17.10
CA PRO A 594 30.23 12.38 17.90
C PRO A 594 30.52 13.84 17.55
N GLY A 595 29.48 14.68 17.60
CA GLY A 595 29.57 16.09 17.23
C GLY A 595 30.57 16.87 18.09
N THR A 596 31.26 17.83 17.48
CA THR A 596 32.31 18.63 18.14
C THR A 596 31.74 19.79 18.96
N PHE A 597 30.49 20.20 18.72
CA PHE A 597 29.81 21.16 19.58
C PHE A 597 29.32 20.43 20.83
N THR A 598 29.95 20.73 21.96
CA THR A 598 29.68 20.02 23.21
C THR A 598 29.34 20.93 24.38
N ARG A 599 28.46 20.46 25.27
CA ARG A 599 28.16 21.08 26.55
C ARG A 599 28.19 20.03 27.65
N THR A 600 29.06 20.23 28.64
CA THR A 600 29.08 19.38 29.85
C THR A 600 28.00 19.84 30.82
N VAL A 601 27.14 18.90 31.23
CA VAL A 601 26.21 19.09 32.34
C VAL A 601 26.87 18.53 33.59
N ARG A 602 26.90 19.33 34.66
CA ARG A 602 27.67 19.08 35.87
C ARG A 602 26.76 18.83 37.08
N ALA A 603 27.27 18.09 38.06
CA ALA A 603 26.57 17.82 39.30
C ALA A 603 26.36 19.13 40.08
N PRO A 604 25.12 19.47 40.47
CA PRO A 604 24.84 20.71 41.19
C PRO A 604 25.29 20.68 42.65
N ARG A 605 25.53 19.47 43.19
CA ARG A 605 25.93 19.21 44.57
C ARG A 605 26.56 17.83 44.67
N ASP A 606 27.18 17.58 45.82
CA ASP A 606 27.68 16.26 46.19
C ASP A 606 26.54 15.26 46.36
N GLY A 607 26.82 13.99 46.09
CA GLY A 607 25.91 12.89 46.36
C GLY A 607 26.28 11.59 45.65
N THR A 608 25.46 10.57 45.85
CA THR A 608 25.56 9.29 45.12
C THR A 608 24.50 9.24 44.04
N VAL A 609 24.86 8.87 42.82
CA VAL A 609 23.92 8.71 41.72
C VAL A 609 22.95 7.58 42.04
N GLU A 610 21.68 7.91 42.16
CA GLU A 610 20.64 6.97 42.58
C GLU A 610 19.92 6.37 41.37
N ARG A 611 19.63 7.20 40.36
CA ARG A 611 18.96 6.80 39.12
C ARG A 611 19.39 7.67 37.95
N VAL A 612 19.51 7.06 36.78
CA VAL A 612 19.61 7.76 35.49
C VAL A 612 18.32 7.52 34.71
N ASP A 613 17.50 8.56 34.57
CA ASP A 613 16.29 8.51 33.75
C ASP A 613 16.65 8.54 32.25
N GLY A 614 16.86 7.35 31.69
CA GLY A 614 17.22 7.21 30.29
C GLY A 614 16.22 7.87 29.33
N TRP A 615 14.92 7.91 29.66
CA TRP A 615 13.92 8.51 28.79
C TRP A 615 14.08 10.03 28.72
N HIS A 616 14.32 10.66 29.87
CA HIS A 616 14.62 12.09 29.95
C HIS A 616 15.91 12.44 29.21
N VAL A 617 16.98 11.66 29.44
CA VAL A 617 18.27 11.84 28.76
C VAL A 617 18.14 11.65 27.25
N ALA A 618 17.37 10.65 26.80
CA ALA A 618 17.05 10.48 25.38
C ALA A 618 16.26 11.68 24.82
N GLY A 619 15.43 12.35 25.62
CA GLY A 619 14.78 13.61 25.25
C GLY A 619 15.77 14.75 25.02
N ILE A 620 16.84 14.84 25.82
CA ILE A 620 17.93 15.79 25.61
C ILE A 620 18.67 15.45 24.31
N ALA A 621 19.02 14.19 24.07
CA ALA A 621 19.66 13.74 22.85
C ALA A 621 18.83 14.07 21.59
N ARG A 622 17.50 13.89 21.64
CA ARG A 622 16.60 14.27 20.53
C ARG A 622 16.64 15.77 20.24
N ARG A 623 16.63 16.61 21.28
CA ARG A 623 16.73 18.08 21.12
C ARG A 623 18.09 18.52 20.57
N ALA A 624 19.14 17.73 20.82
CA ALA A 624 20.47 17.94 20.25
C ALA A 624 20.56 17.59 18.76
N GLY A 625 19.55 16.90 18.19
CA GLY A 625 19.47 16.57 16.77
C GLY A 625 19.31 15.08 16.46
N ALA A 626 19.46 14.20 17.45
CA ALA A 626 19.35 12.76 17.24
C ALA A 626 17.89 12.33 16.94
N PRO A 627 17.65 11.32 16.08
CA PRO A 627 18.62 10.55 15.30
C PRO A 627 18.95 11.15 13.93
N HIS A 628 18.33 12.27 13.53
CA HIS A 628 18.50 12.84 12.19
C HIS A 628 19.93 13.32 11.95
N ASP A 629 20.49 14.03 12.91
CA ASP A 629 21.93 14.23 13.02
C ASP A 629 22.54 13.04 13.75
N LYS A 630 23.32 12.24 13.02
CA LYS A 630 23.97 11.04 13.55
C LYS A 630 25.07 11.35 14.56
N SER A 631 25.67 12.55 14.49
CA SER A 631 26.72 12.99 15.40
C SER A 631 26.17 13.44 16.76
N ALA A 632 24.88 13.78 16.81
CA ALA A 632 24.22 14.29 18.00
C ALA A 632 23.87 13.19 19.01
N GLY A 633 23.87 13.55 20.30
CA GLY A 633 23.49 12.66 21.38
C GLY A 633 23.94 13.10 22.76
N VAL A 634 23.90 12.19 23.72
CA VAL A 634 24.35 12.40 25.10
C VAL A 634 25.32 11.29 25.49
N ASP A 635 26.46 11.67 26.05
CA ASP A 635 27.51 10.79 26.56
C ASP A 635 27.52 10.82 28.09
N LEU A 636 26.97 9.78 28.71
CA LEU A 636 26.90 9.61 30.16
C LEU A 636 28.30 9.43 30.75
N LYS A 637 28.57 10.12 31.86
CA LYS A 637 29.84 10.04 32.61
C LYS A 637 29.70 9.35 33.96
N VAL A 638 28.47 9.03 34.33
CA VAL A 638 28.12 8.43 35.62
C VAL A 638 27.12 7.31 35.42
N ALA A 639 27.13 6.36 36.35
CA ALA A 639 26.19 5.26 36.47
C ALA A 639 25.56 5.23 37.87
N PRO A 640 24.40 4.58 38.05
CA PRO A 640 23.84 4.34 39.38
C PRO A 640 24.86 3.71 40.34
N GLY A 641 25.02 4.32 41.51
CA GLY A 641 25.97 3.94 42.55
C GLY A 641 27.28 4.73 42.55
N ASP A 642 27.55 5.57 41.55
CA ASP A 642 28.74 6.42 41.51
C ASP A 642 28.63 7.58 42.51
N GLU A 643 29.73 7.93 43.16
CA GLU A 643 29.84 9.15 43.97
C GLU A 643 30.29 10.31 43.08
N VAL A 644 29.62 11.45 43.23
CA VAL A 644 29.93 12.69 42.50
C VAL A 644 30.04 13.86 43.46
N PHE A 645 30.96 14.78 43.16
CA PHE A 645 31.10 16.07 43.83
C PHE A 645 30.50 17.20 43.00
N ALA A 646 30.12 18.29 43.66
CA ALA A 646 29.64 19.49 42.99
C ALA A 646 30.64 19.94 41.90
N GLY A 647 30.16 20.06 40.66
CA GLY A 647 30.97 20.40 39.50
C GLY A 647 31.47 19.22 38.67
N ASP A 648 31.37 17.98 39.16
CA ASP A 648 31.74 16.78 38.39
C ASP A 648 30.84 16.60 37.17
N PRO A 649 31.37 16.07 36.04
CA PRO A 649 30.57 15.87 34.85
C PRO A 649 29.57 14.73 35.04
N LEU A 650 28.28 15.00 34.83
CA LEU A 650 27.23 13.97 34.80
C LEU A 650 27.10 13.37 33.41
N PHE A 651 27.04 14.23 32.39
CA PHE A 651 27.04 13.84 30.98
C PHE A 651 27.50 14.98 30.07
N VAL A 652 27.84 14.64 28.83
CA VAL A 652 28.19 15.60 27.78
C VAL A 652 27.16 15.52 26.66
N VAL A 653 26.55 16.66 26.34
CA VAL A 653 25.68 16.79 25.16
C VAL A 653 26.56 17.03 23.94
N HIS A 654 26.33 16.28 22.86
CA HIS A 654 26.96 16.45 21.55
C HIS A 654 25.90 16.88 20.52
N ALA A 655 26.24 17.84 19.65
CA ALA A 655 25.38 18.27 18.54
C ALA A 655 26.22 18.61 17.29
N GLY A 656 25.59 18.56 16.11
CA GLY A 656 26.21 18.98 14.85
C GLY A 656 26.23 20.49 14.62
N ASP A 657 25.46 21.27 15.40
CA ASP A 657 25.42 22.72 15.32
C ASP A 657 25.15 23.37 16.69
N VAL A 658 25.50 24.67 16.79
CA VAL A 658 25.38 25.46 18.03
C VAL A 658 23.92 25.63 18.46
N ALA A 659 22.99 25.84 17.53
CA ALA A 659 21.59 26.09 17.88
C ALA A 659 20.94 24.84 18.50
N SER A 660 21.25 23.66 17.96
CA SER A 660 20.85 22.36 18.50
C SER A 660 21.46 22.09 19.88
N LEU A 661 22.75 22.44 20.07
CA LEU A 661 23.41 22.34 21.37
C LEU A 661 22.71 23.20 22.42
N GLU A 662 22.42 24.47 22.11
CA GLU A 662 21.79 25.39 23.05
C GLU A 662 20.36 24.97 23.39
N ARG A 663 19.58 24.46 22.42
CA ARG A 663 18.25 23.87 22.70
C ARG A 663 18.33 22.67 23.65
N ALA A 664 19.32 21.79 23.47
CA ALA A 664 19.51 20.63 24.32
C ALA A 664 20.00 21.02 25.73
N ALA A 665 20.94 21.97 25.83
CA ALA A 665 21.45 22.49 27.09
C ALA A 665 20.36 23.19 27.91
N ALA A 666 19.52 24.02 27.26
CA ALA A 666 18.37 24.65 27.92
C ALA A 666 17.42 23.61 28.52
N ALA A 667 17.21 22.48 27.83
CA ALA A 667 16.36 21.40 28.34
C ALA A 667 16.99 20.56 29.46
N ALA A 668 18.32 20.54 29.58
CA ALA A 668 19.04 19.83 30.64
C ALA A 668 19.19 20.66 31.94
N THR A 669 18.94 21.96 31.86
CA THR A 669 19.10 22.92 32.99
C THR A 669 18.07 22.74 34.11
N PRO A 670 16.74 22.65 33.83
CA PRO A 670 15.75 22.52 34.90
C PRO A 670 15.76 21.13 35.55
N ASP A 671 16.11 20.09 34.78
CA ASP A 671 16.23 18.72 35.25
C ASP A 671 17.25 17.99 34.37
N THR A 672 18.25 17.40 35.00
CA THR A 672 19.30 16.63 34.30
C THR A 672 18.82 15.22 33.95
N GLY A 673 17.73 14.74 34.56
CA GLY A 673 17.29 13.35 34.51
C GLY A 673 18.12 12.41 35.38
N ILE A 674 19.03 12.94 36.21
CA ILE A 674 19.89 12.16 37.11
C ILE A 674 19.60 12.57 38.55
N SER A 675 19.17 11.62 39.38
CA SER A 675 18.90 11.85 40.79
C SER A 675 20.12 11.50 41.66
N LEU A 676 20.39 12.36 42.65
CA LEU A 676 21.48 12.19 43.61
C LEU A 676 20.90 11.98 45.02
N ALA A 677 21.30 10.92 45.71
CA ALA A 677 20.97 10.71 47.12
C ALA A 677 21.89 11.56 48.03
N SER A 678 21.37 11.98 49.19
CA SER A 678 22.12 12.70 50.22
C SER A 678 22.53 11.73 51.32
N GLY A 679 23.83 11.44 51.46
CA GLY A 679 24.37 10.58 52.52
C GLY A 679 24.64 9.13 52.10
N GLY A 680 25.70 8.54 52.67
CA GLY A 680 26.39 7.31 52.22
C GLY A 680 25.62 5.97 52.30
N SER A 681 24.32 5.94 52.08
CA SER A 681 23.63 4.69 51.77
C SER A 681 23.85 4.35 50.30
N ARG A 682 24.77 3.42 50.04
CA ARG A 682 25.00 2.86 48.70
C ARG A 682 23.70 2.21 48.20
N PRO A 683 23.04 2.74 47.16
CA PRO A 683 21.89 2.06 46.58
C PRO A 683 22.35 0.73 45.97
N PRO A 684 21.50 -0.31 45.90
CA PRO A 684 21.86 -1.56 45.25
C PRO A 684 22.22 -1.29 43.78
N GLN A 685 23.37 -1.82 43.33
CA GLN A 685 23.73 -1.77 41.90
C GLN A 685 22.75 -2.64 41.11
N ILE A 686 21.80 -2.01 40.43
CA ILE A 686 20.88 -2.70 39.50
C ILE A 686 21.58 -2.79 38.14
N ARG A 687 22.41 -3.81 37.96
CA ARG A 687 22.99 -4.21 36.67
C ARG A 687 22.13 -5.32 36.06
N PHE A 688 22.15 -5.44 34.74
CA PHE A 688 21.57 -6.60 34.06
C PHE A 688 22.17 -7.89 34.65
N ASP A 689 21.39 -8.63 35.45
CA ASP A 689 21.78 -9.93 36.01
C ASP A 689 21.11 -11.05 35.20
N PRO A 690 21.89 -11.83 34.41
CA PRO A 690 21.37 -12.97 33.66
C PRO A 690 20.64 -14.00 34.54
N ARG A 691 20.96 -14.07 35.85
CA ARG A 691 20.37 -15.03 36.80
C ARG A 691 18.95 -14.68 37.24
N GLU A 692 18.51 -13.44 37.01
CA GLU A 692 17.13 -13.02 37.29
C GLU A 692 16.19 -13.27 36.10
N VAL A 693 16.71 -13.65 34.93
CA VAL A 693 15.89 -14.12 33.81
C VAL A 693 15.58 -15.61 34.06
N PRO A 694 14.30 -16.05 34.09
CA PRO A 694 13.99 -17.46 34.31
C PRO A 694 14.73 -18.31 33.27
N GLN A 695 15.47 -19.32 33.71
CA GLN A 695 16.06 -20.29 32.80
C GLN A 695 14.94 -20.92 31.96
N ALA A 696 15.18 -21.07 30.66
CA ALA A 696 14.26 -21.73 29.74
C ALA A 696 13.80 -23.05 30.38
N ARG A 697 12.48 -23.22 30.50
CA ARG A 697 11.93 -24.53 30.88
C ARG A 697 12.23 -25.50 29.73
N PRO A 698 12.63 -26.75 30.05
CA PRO A 698 13.08 -27.73 29.06
C PRO A 698 12.05 -27.97 27.96
#